data_AF-A0A453Q2B7-F1
#
_entry.id   AF-A0A453Q2B7-F1
#
_cell.length_a   1.000
_cell.length_b   1.000
_cell.length_c   1.000
_cell.angle_alpha   90.00
_cell.angle_beta   90.00
_cell.angle_gamma   90.00
#
_symmetry.space_group_name_H-M   'P 1'
#
loop_
_entity.id
_entity.type
_entity.pdbx_description
1 polymer ?
#
loop_
_entity_poly.entity_id
_entity_poly.type
_entity_poly.pdbx_seq_one_letter_code
_entity_poly.pdbx_strand_id
1 'polypeptide(L)'
;RLVTKINNSIGQDPTSKCLIGVLDIYGFESFKTNSFEQFCINLTNEKLQQHFNQHVFKMEQEEYTKEEIDWSYIEFVDNQDILDLIDKKPGGIIALLDEACMLPRSTHETFAQKLYQTFKNHKRFVKPKLSRSDFTICHYAGDVTYQTELFLDKNKDYVIAEHQALLGASGCSFVSGLFPLLSDDSSKSSKFSSIGSRFKQQLQSLLETLSSTEPHYIRCVKPNSLLKPAIFENQNVLQQLRCGGVMEAIRISCAGYPTRRTFLEFIDRFGILAPDVLTGSSDEITAVRRLLEKVDLQGYQVGKTKVFLRSGQMAELDARRNEVLGRSANLIQRKVRSFLAKKSFIALRRSAVQIQTVCRGELARRVYQGLRREAASLKIQTRYRMHNARKAYTELSASALTIQSSLRGMAARKEIHFRRQTRAAIIIQTRCRQFLARLDYSRTRKAAITTQCFWRGKVARKELRKLKLAARETGALQAAKNKLEKQVEELTWRLQLEKRMRADLEESKSQENAKLQAALQEVQQQYKETKDTLVKEREAAKKVAEIAPVIKEVPVIDTELMNKLRDENDKLKTLVSSLEKKIDDTEKKYDETNKISEERLKKAMDAESKIDDLNMAMLRLQEKISNMETDEKVQRQALLSTPVRSMSEHLSIPIVPKNLENGYHEAEEPKEPQSAPPALKDYGNGDPKLKKSSAEKQQENVDALIDCVAKNLGYCEGKPVAAFTIYKCLLHWKSFEAEKTSVFDRLIQLIGSAIENEEDNDNLAYWLSNTSSLLFLLQRSLKAAGAPGTVSRKKPPQPTSLFGRMAQGLRSASFANMHVEATDVVRQVEAKYPALLFKQQLTAYVEKIYGIIRDNIKKELSSLISLCIQAPRTMKASMLRISGRSSGQTQSNHWQKIIENLDILLKILQDNHVPPVLAQKIFTQIFSYINVQLFNSLLLRRECCSFSNGEYVKAGLAELELWCAKATSEYAASSWDEIRHIRQAVGFLVIFQKFRISYDEIVHDLCPILSVQQLYRICTQYWDDKYNTQSVSSDVLSNMRVLMTEDSNNAESSSFLLDDNSSIPFSVEDITNAIQEKDFSDVKPAEELLENPAFQFLQD
;
A
#
# COMPACT_ATOMS: atom_id res chain seq x y z
N ARG A 1 -69.30 -28.42 -33.85
CA ARG A 1 -68.90 -28.03 -35.22
C ARG A 1 -67.46 -27.52 -35.33
N LEU A 2 -66.97 -26.59 -34.49
CA LEU A 2 -65.54 -26.15 -34.54
C LEU A 2 -64.56 -27.31 -34.27
N VAL A 3 -64.68 -27.97 -33.13
CA VAL A 3 -63.90 -29.19 -32.80
C VAL A 3 -64.02 -30.23 -33.92
N THR A 4 -65.22 -30.45 -34.45
CA THR A 4 -65.47 -31.34 -35.59
C THR A 4 -64.65 -30.98 -36.84
N LYS A 5 -64.55 -29.68 -37.19
CA LYS A 5 -63.68 -29.22 -38.29
C LYS A 5 -62.20 -29.43 -37.98
N ILE A 6 -61.77 -29.22 -36.74
CA ILE A 6 -60.39 -29.41 -36.30
C ILE A 6 -60.02 -30.90 -36.43
N ASN A 7 -60.83 -31.82 -35.87
CA ASN A 7 -60.62 -33.26 -35.98
C ASN A 7 -60.54 -33.72 -37.45
N ASN A 8 -61.46 -33.24 -38.29
CA ASN A 8 -61.45 -33.55 -39.73
C ASN A 8 -60.23 -32.95 -40.47
N SER A 9 -59.61 -31.89 -39.95
CA SER A 9 -58.46 -31.21 -40.56
C SER A 9 -57.10 -31.70 -40.06
N ILE A 10 -57.06 -32.26 -38.84
CA ILE A 10 -55.89 -33.00 -38.33
C ILE A 10 -55.85 -34.38 -39.02
N GLY A 11 -57.02 -34.95 -39.29
CA GLY A 11 -57.17 -36.30 -39.81
C GLY A 11 -57.10 -37.35 -38.69
N GLN A 12 -57.73 -38.49 -38.93
CA GLN A 12 -57.55 -39.69 -38.12
C GLN A 12 -57.05 -40.79 -39.06
N ASP A 13 -55.88 -41.34 -38.79
CA ASP A 13 -55.39 -42.53 -39.47
C ASP A 13 -56.20 -43.76 -39.00
N PRO A 14 -57.02 -44.39 -39.87
CA PRO A 14 -57.82 -45.55 -39.49
C PRO A 14 -56.98 -46.81 -39.25
N THR A 15 -55.68 -46.78 -39.56
CA THR A 15 -54.76 -47.91 -39.48
C THR A 15 -53.82 -47.87 -38.26
N SER A 16 -53.83 -46.78 -37.49
CA SER A 16 -52.99 -46.66 -36.30
C SER A 16 -53.37 -47.71 -35.25
N LYS A 17 -52.36 -48.41 -34.73
CA LYS A 17 -52.51 -49.42 -33.67
C LYS A 17 -52.35 -48.86 -32.26
N CYS A 18 -51.90 -47.61 -32.14
CA CYS A 18 -51.57 -46.97 -30.87
C CYS A 18 -52.19 -45.57 -30.79
N LEU A 19 -52.60 -45.19 -29.59
CA LEU A 19 -53.16 -43.87 -29.29
C LEU A 19 -52.50 -43.33 -28.02
N ILE A 20 -52.06 -42.06 -28.04
CA ILE A 20 -51.63 -41.33 -26.84
C ILE A 20 -52.71 -40.30 -26.54
N GLY A 21 -53.49 -40.54 -25.48
CA GLY A 21 -54.51 -39.59 -25.01
C GLY A 21 -53.91 -38.58 -24.03
N VAL A 22 -54.10 -37.29 -24.30
CA VAL A 22 -53.78 -36.21 -23.35
C VAL A 22 -55.08 -35.62 -22.83
N LEU A 23 -55.37 -35.84 -21.54
CA LEU A 23 -56.53 -35.28 -20.87
C LEU A 23 -56.11 -34.04 -20.07
N ASP A 24 -56.38 -32.85 -20.62
CA ASP A 24 -56.36 -31.60 -19.87
C ASP A 24 -57.73 -31.41 -19.20
N ILE A 25 -57.76 -31.20 -17.87
CA ILE A 25 -58.98 -31.08 -17.09
C ILE A 25 -58.75 -30.35 -15.76
N TYR A 26 -59.77 -29.62 -15.31
CA TYR A 26 -59.79 -28.92 -14.03
C TYR A 26 -59.58 -29.90 -12.85
N GLY A 27 -58.68 -29.53 -11.94
CA GLY A 27 -58.55 -30.19 -10.64
C GLY A 27 -59.74 -29.91 -9.71
N PHE A 28 -59.73 -30.51 -8.53
CA PHE A 28 -60.77 -30.35 -7.52
C PHE A 28 -60.92 -28.88 -7.06
N GLU A 29 -62.14 -28.34 -7.16
CA GLU A 29 -62.46 -26.95 -6.82
C GLU A 29 -63.15 -26.84 -5.45
N SER A 30 -62.76 -25.82 -4.67
CA SER A 30 -63.43 -25.48 -3.40
C SER A 30 -63.31 -23.99 -3.13
N PHE A 31 -64.35 -23.25 -3.50
CA PHE A 31 -64.47 -21.81 -3.31
C PHE A 31 -65.33 -21.47 -2.08
N LYS A 32 -65.46 -20.18 -1.77
CA LYS A 32 -66.35 -19.68 -0.69
C LYS A 32 -67.83 -19.94 -0.98
N THR A 33 -68.19 -20.07 -2.26
CA THR A 33 -69.54 -20.27 -2.79
C THR A 33 -69.42 -21.26 -3.95
N ASN A 34 -69.89 -22.49 -3.76
CA ASN A 34 -69.79 -23.56 -4.75
C ASN A 34 -71.18 -23.83 -5.36
N SER A 35 -71.27 -23.88 -6.67
CA SER A 35 -72.53 -24.09 -7.39
C SER A 35 -72.51 -25.43 -8.14
N PHE A 36 -73.46 -25.62 -9.06
CA PHE A 36 -73.63 -26.85 -9.82
C PHE A 36 -72.40 -27.21 -10.68
N GLU A 37 -71.65 -26.20 -11.13
CA GLU A 37 -70.40 -26.34 -11.88
C GLU A 37 -69.31 -27.03 -11.04
N GLN A 38 -69.05 -26.53 -9.83
CA GLN A 38 -68.10 -27.16 -8.88
C GLN A 38 -68.55 -28.57 -8.48
N PHE A 39 -69.85 -28.82 -8.43
CA PHE A 39 -70.40 -30.16 -8.13
C PHE A 39 -70.07 -31.15 -9.25
N CYS A 40 -70.23 -30.75 -10.51
CA CYS A 40 -69.84 -31.55 -11.67
C CYS A 40 -68.31 -31.72 -11.79
N ILE A 41 -67.51 -30.67 -11.58
CA ILE A 41 -66.04 -30.73 -11.60
C ILE A 41 -65.51 -31.68 -10.51
N ASN A 42 -66.06 -31.59 -9.30
CA ASN A 42 -65.63 -32.44 -8.19
C ASN A 42 -66.08 -33.89 -8.36
N LEU A 43 -67.27 -34.16 -8.93
CA LEU A 43 -67.66 -35.53 -9.31
C LEU A 43 -66.67 -36.16 -10.31
N THR A 44 -66.22 -35.39 -11.32
CA THR A 44 -65.21 -35.88 -12.27
C THR A 44 -63.87 -36.15 -11.58
N ASN A 45 -63.42 -35.26 -10.69
CA ASN A 45 -62.20 -35.48 -9.89
C ASN A 45 -62.35 -36.70 -8.96
N GLU A 46 -63.52 -36.93 -8.37
CA GLU A 46 -63.81 -38.10 -7.52
C GLU A 46 -63.67 -39.42 -8.30
N LYS A 47 -64.22 -39.50 -9.53
CA LYS A 47 -64.06 -40.68 -10.39
C LYS A 47 -62.64 -40.85 -10.95
N LEU A 48 -61.97 -39.76 -11.34
CA LEU A 48 -60.56 -39.81 -11.77
C LEU A 48 -59.63 -40.23 -10.64
N GLN A 49 -59.93 -39.83 -9.40
CA GLN A 49 -59.18 -40.28 -8.21
C GLN A 49 -59.44 -41.75 -7.89
N GLN A 50 -60.66 -42.28 -8.12
CA GLN A 50 -60.91 -43.71 -8.01
C GLN A 50 -60.08 -44.52 -9.02
N HIS A 51 -60.07 -44.11 -10.30
CA HIS A 51 -59.25 -44.72 -11.35
C HIS A 51 -57.76 -44.66 -11.02
N PHE A 52 -57.28 -43.51 -10.51
CA PHE A 52 -55.90 -43.35 -10.03
C PHE A 52 -55.58 -44.32 -8.90
N ASN A 53 -56.42 -44.39 -7.86
CA ASN A 53 -56.21 -45.27 -6.70
C ASN A 53 -56.13 -46.74 -7.14
N GLN A 54 -57.07 -47.20 -7.98
CA GLN A 54 -57.09 -48.56 -8.51
C GLN A 54 -55.85 -48.89 -9.36
N HIS A 55 -55.44 -47.98 -10.25
CA HIS A 55 -54.30 -48.21 -11.13
C HIS A 55 -52.95 -48.19 -10.40
N VAL A 56 -52.72 -47.22 -9.50
CA VAL A 56 -51.49 -47.16 -8.70
C VAL A 56 -51.37 -48.38 -7.78
N PHE A 57 -52.48 -48.82 -7.17
CA PHE A 57 -52.52 -50.04 -6.36
C PHE A 57 -52.18 -51.29 -7.19
N LYS A 58 -52.70 -51.40 -8.42
CA LYS A 58 -52.37 -52.50 -9.33
C LYS A 58 -50.88 -52.51 -9.70
N MET A 59 -50.28 -51.36 -10.04
CA MET A 59 -48.84 -51.28 -10.35
C MET A 59 -47.94 -51.59 -9.15
N GLU A 60 -48.32 -51.20 -7.92
CA GLU A 60 -47.63 -51.63 -6.69
C GLU A 60 -47.61 -53.16 -6.59
N GLN A 61 -48.77 -53.81 -6.73
CA GLN A 61 -48.91 -55.27 -6.65
C GLN A 61 -48.15 -56.00 -7.75
N GLU A 62 -48.16 -55.50 -8.99
CA GLU A 62 -47.46 -56.11 -10.12
C GLU A 62 -45.93 -56.08 -9.93
N GLU A 63 -45.36 -54.98 -9.45
CA GLU A 63 -43.92 -54.90 -9.12
C GLU A 63 -43.56 -55.79 -7.91
N TYR A 64 -44.38 -55.82 -6.84
CA TYR A 64 -44.13 -56.69 -5.68
C TYR A 64 -44.23 -58.19 -6.03
N THR A 65 -45.18 -58.57 -6.89
CA THR A 65 -45.34 -59.95 -7.39
C THR A 65 -44.18 -60.36 -8.29
N LYS A 66 -43.74 -59.47 -9.19
CA LYS A 66 -42.60 -59.67 -10.10
C LYS A 66 -41.27 -59.86 -9.36
N GLU A 67 -41.06 -59.12 -8.29
CA GLU A 67 -39.87 -59.19 -7.42
C GLU A 67 -39.95 -60.26 -6.32
N GLU A 68 -41.07 -61.00 -6.21
CA GLU A 68 -41.30 -62.09 -5.24
C GLU A 68 -41.09 -61.69 -3.76
N ILE A 69 -41.43 -60.45 -3.40
CA ILE A 69 -41.40 -60.02 -1.98
C ILE A 69 -42.68 -60.43 -1.24
N ASP A 70 -42.57 -60.67 0.07
CA ASP A 70 -43.74 -60.90 0.93
C ASP A 70 -44.48 -59.58 1.20
N TRP A 71 -45.74 -59.51 0.73
CA TRP A 71 -46.63 -58.37 0.87
C TRP A 71 -48.05 -58.80 1.28
N SER A 72 -48.54 -58.21 2.37
CA SER A 72 -49.95 -58.28 2.78
C SER A 72 -50.80 -57.29 1.98
N TYR A 73 -52.07 -57.64 1.70
CA TYR A 73 -53.03 -56.73 1.09
C TYR A 73 -53.10 -55.38 1.84
N ILE A 74 -52.79 -54.28 1.16
CA ILE A 74 -52.84 -52.93 1.74
C ILE A 74 -54.30 -52.45 1.69
N GLU A 75 -54.93 -52.35 2.85
CA GLU A 75 -56.30 -51.84 2.99
C GLU A 75 -56.33 -50.33 2.65
N PHE A 76 -56.94 -49.99 1.51
CA PHE A 76 -57.05 -48.62 1.02
C PHE A 76 -58.45 -48.04 1.23
N VAL A 77 -58.56 -46.71 1.25
CA VAL A 77 -59.85 -46.02 1.36
C VAL A 77 -60.43 -45.81 -0.02
N ASP A 78 -61.33 -46.71 -0.45
CA ASP A 78 -62.16 -46.51 -1.63
C ASP A 78 -63.14 -45.33 -1.41
N ASN A 79 -63.38 -44.57 -2.48
CA ASN A 79 -64.34 -43.46 -2.52
C ASN A 79 -65.63 -43.80 -3.26
N GLN A 80 -65.86 -45.09 -3.57
CA GLN A 80 -67.14 -45.60 -4.08
C GLN A 80 -68.34 -45.16 -3.22
N ASP A 81 -68.18 -44.90 -1.91
CA ASP A 81 -69.26 -44.41 -1.04
C ASP A 81 -69.70 -42.97 -1.34
N ILE A 82 -68.80 -42.12 -1.85
CA ILE A 82 -69.12 -40.78 -2.36
C ILE A 82 -69.72 -40.87 -3.77
N LEU A 83 -69.22 -41.78 -4.60
CA LEU A 83 -69.73 -41.99 -5.96
C LEU A 83 -71.16 -42.55 -5.95
N ASP A 84 -71.48 -43.49 -5.05
CA ASP A 84 -72.83 -43.98 -4.83
C ASP A 84 -73.78 -42.88 -4.32
N LEU A 85 -73.31 -42.00 -3.43
CA LEU A 85 -74.09 -40.85 -2.93
C LEU A 85 -74.51 -39.92 -4.09
N ILE A 86 -73.61 -39.63 -5.02
CA ILE A 86 -73.85 -38.67 -6.10
C ILE A 86 -74.58 -39.30 -7.29
N ASP A 87 -74.13 -40.49 -7.73
CA ASP A 87 -74.29 -40.96 -9.11
C ASP A 87 -75.23 -42.18 -9.27
N LYS A 88 -75.66 -42.79 -8.16
CA LYS A 88 -76.52 -43.99 -8.12
C LYS A 88 -77.93 -43.70 -8.63
N LYS A 89 -78.49 -44.62 -9.42
CA LYS A 89 -79.89 -44.56 -9.86
C LYS A 89 -80.63 -45.85 -9.44
N PRO A 90 -81.79 -45.77 -8.77
CA PRO A 90 -82.40 -44.57 -8.19
C PRO A 90 -81.66 -44.05 -6.94
N GLY A 91 -81.98 -42.83 -6.51
CA GLY A 91 -81.70 -42.35 -5.15
C GLY A 91 -80.42 -41.53 -4.92
N GLY A 92 -79.48 -41.44 -5.86
CA GLY A 92 -78.32 -40.53 -5.77
C GLY A 92 -78.68 -39.06 -6.02
N ILE A 93 -77.80 -38.12 -5.64
CA ILE A 93 -78.05 -36.67 -5.72
C ILE A 93 -78.47 -36.22 -7.14
N ILE A 94 -77.82 -36.73 -8.21
CA ILE A 94 -78.20 -36.37 -9.59
C ILE A 94 -79.60 -36.90 -9.94
N ALA A 95 -79.98 -38.10 -9.48
CA ALA A 95 -81.32 -38.64 -9.71
C ALA A 95 -82.40 -37.80 -9.01
N LEU A 96 -82.14 -37.41 -7.76
CA LEU A 96 -83.05 -36.55 -6.98
C LEU A 96 -83.17 -35.14 -7.57
N LEU A 97 -82.10 -34.62 -8.19
CA LEU A 97 -82.10 -33.34 -8.90
C LEU A 97 -82.91 -33.44 -10.20
N ASP A 98 -82.72 -34.50 -10.99
CA ASP A 98 -83.49 -34.73 -12.22
C ASP A 98 -84.99 -34.89 -11.94
N GLU A 99 -85.35 -35.62 -10.87
CA GLU A 99 -86.73 -35.72 -10.38
C GLU A 99 -87.30 -34.36 -9.98
N ALA A 100 -86.51 -33.51 -9.30
CA ALA A 100 -86.95 -32.17 -8.89
C ALA A 100 -87.06 -31.20 -10.08
N CYS A 101 -86.22 -31.33 -11.11
CA CYS A 101 -86.33 -30.53 -12.34
C CYS A 101 -87.60 -30.85 -13.15
N MET A 102 -88.12 -32.08 -13.08
CA MET A 102 -89.38 -32.48 -13.73
C MET A 102 -90.65 -32.04 -12.99
N LEU A 103 -90.57 -31.61 -11.73
CA LEU A 103 -91.72 -31.23 -10.91
C LEU A 103 -92.03 -29.72 -11.03
N PRO A 104 -93.19 -29.29 -11.60
CA PRO A 104 -93.46 -27.88 -11.89
C PRO A 104 -93.55 -26.92 -10.70
N ARG A 105 -93.52 -27.43 -9.47
CA ARG A 105 -93.56 -26.64 -8.21
C ARG A 105 -92.33 -26.84 -7.32
N SER A 106 -91.30 -27.54 -7.79
CA SER A 106 -90.08 -27.75 -7.00
C SER A 106 -89.18 -26.52 -7.05
N THR A 107 -88.87 -25.99 -5.87
CA THR A 107 -87.86 -24.94 -5.64
C THR A 107 -86.58 -25.54 -5.07
N HIS A 108 -85.50 -24.78 -5.03
CA HIS A 108 -84.20 -25.25 -4.53
C HIS A 108 -84.27 -25.67 -3.04
N GLU A 109 -85.10 -25.02 -2.22
CA GLU A 109 -85.30 -25.43 -0.82
C GLU A 109 -86.06 -26.76 -0.71
N THR A 110 -87.02 -27.03 -1.61
CA THR A 110 -87.70 -28.35 -1.65
C THR A 110 -86.74 -29.47 -2.05
N PHE A 111 -85.83 -29.19 -2.99
CA PHE A 111 -84.75 -30.11 -3.37
C PHE A 111 -83.79 -30.34 -2.18
N ALA A 112 -83.32 -29.28 -1.52
CA ALA A 112 -82.47 -29.37 -0.33
C ALA A 112 -83.13 -30.18 0.81
N GLN A 113 -84.42 -29.96 1.07
CA GLN A 113 -85.18 -30.74 2.06
C GLN A 113 -85.26 -32.23 1.68
N LYS A 114 -85.45 -32.55 0.40
CA LYS A 114 -85.43 -33.94 -0.10
C LYS A 114 -84.06 -34.58 0.13
N LEU A 115 -82.96 -33.89 -0.16
CA LEU A 115 -81.60 -34.35 0.14
C LEU A 115 -81.40 -34.62 1.64
N TYR A 116 -81.81 -33.69 2.52
CA TYR A 116 -81.71 -33.86 3.97
C TYR A 116 -82.52 -35.04 4.50
N GLN A 117 -83.66 -35.36 3.88
CA GLN A 117 -84.50 -36.50 4.25
C GLN A 117 -83.87 -37.83 3.78
N THR A 118 -83.41 -37.90 2.54
CA THR A 118 -82.82 -39.13 1.97
C THR A 118 -81.46 -39.48 2.59
N PHE A 119 -80.58 -38.49 2.83
CA PHE A 119 -79.19 -38.73 3.22
C PHE A 119 -78.86 -38.45 4.69
N LYS A 120 -79.87 -38.27 5.56
CA LYS A 120 -79.72 -37.89 6.99
C LYS A 120 -78.65 -38.68 7.76
N ASN A 121 -78.49 -39.97 7.44
CA ASN A 121 -77.60 -40.90 8.14
C ASN A 121 -76.32 -41.25 7.34
N HIS A 122 -76.09 -40.60 6.20
CA HIS A 122 -74.98 -40.96 5.30
C HIS A 122 -73.67 -40.28 5.72
N LYS A 123 -72.60 -41.07 5.95
CA LYS A 123 -71.32 -40.58 6.51
C LYS A 123 -70.68 -39.42 5.73
N ARG A 124 -70.93 -39.35 4.41
CA ARG A 124 -70.35 -38.35 3.49
C ARG A 124 -71.23 -37.13 3.21
N PHE A 125 -72.42 -37.06 3.81
CA PHE A 125 -73.39 -35.98 3.57
C PHE A 125 -73.70 -35.25 4.87
N VAL A 126 -73.47 -33.94 4.90
CA VAL A 126 -73.65 -33.11 6.10
C VAL A 126 -74.59 -31.94 5.77
N LYS A 127 -75.52 -31.66 6.70
CA LYS A 127 -76.34 -30.45 6.66
C LYS A 127 -75.63 -29.30 7.40
N PRO A 128 -75.36 -28.15 6.75
CA PRO A 128 -74.87 -26.95 7.41
C PRO A 128 -75.79 -26.47 8.53
N LYS A 129 -75.22 -25.99 9.64
CA LYS A 129 -75.99 -25.52 10.81
C LYS A 129 -76.74 -24.20 10.58
N LEU A 130 -76.20 -23.33 9.72
CA LEU A 130 -76.69 -21.96 9.52
C LEU A 130 -77.57 -21.81 8.26
N SER A 131 -77.34 -22.62 7.24
CA SER A 131 -78.11 -22.55 5.99
C SER A 131 -79.37 -23.42 6.03
N ARG A 132 -80.40 -22.99 5.29
CA ARG A 132 -81.65 -23.74 5.11
C ARG A 132 -81.68 -24.56 3.81
N SER A 133 -80.82 -24.22 2.86
CA SER A 133 -80.82 -24.66 1.46
C SER A 133 -79.55 -25.41 1.05
N ASP A 134 -78.42 -25.15 1.71
CA ASP A 134 -77.12 -25.65 1.25
C ASP A 134 -76.84 -27.06 1.79
N PHE A 135 -75.97 -27.82 1.13
CA PHE A 135 -75.54 -29.14 1.57
C PHE A 135 -74.02 -29.29 1.45
N THR A 136 -73.43 -30.13 2.30
CA THR A 136 -71.98 -30.38 2.33
C THR A 136 -71.69 -31.84 1.98
N ILE A 137 -70.70 -32.07 1.11
CA ILE A 137 -70.18 -33.41 0.78
C ILE A 137 -68.73 -33.51 1.27
N CYS A 138 -68.41 -34.62 1.93
CA CYS A 138 -67.09 -34.95 2.45
C CYS A 138 -66.24 -35.70 1.40
N HIS A 139 -65.73 -34.99 0.40
CA HIS A 139 -64.92 -35.54 -0.71
C HIS A 139 -63.55 -36.05 -0.25
N TYR A 140 -62.80 -36.76 -1.11
CA TYR A 140 -61.41 -37.18 -0.81
C TYR A 140 -60.50 -35.99 -0.46
N ALA A 141 -60.75 -34.82 -1.05
CA ALA A 141 -59.98 -33.60 -0.87
C ALA A 141 -60.38 -32.77 0.37
N GLY A 142 -61.55 -33.06 0.97
CA GLY A 142 -62.13 -32.31 2.08
C GLY A 142 -63.62 -31.97 1.91
N ASP A 143 -64.18 -31.26 2.89
CA ASP A 143 -65.59 -30.89 2.92
C ASP A 143 -65.90 -29.70 1.99
N VAL A 144 -66.78 -29.90 1.01
CA VAL A 144 -67.25 -28.83 0.10
C VAL A 144 -68.73 -28.58 0.32
N THR A 145 -69.10 -27.30 0.50
CA THR A 145 -70.50 -26.88 0.72
C THR A 145 -71.06 -26.20 -0.52
N TYR A 146 -72.18 -26.71 -1.01
CA TYR A 146 -72.84 -26.36 -2.26
C TYR A 146 -74.15 -25.61 -2.02
N GLN A 147 -74.35 -24.53 -2.78
CA GLN A 147 -75.54 -23.68 -2.71
C GLN A 147 -76.57 -24.11 -3.75
N THR A 148 -77.74 -24.58 -3.29
CA THR A 148 -78.76 -25.17 -4.17
C THR A 148 -79.53 -24.15 -5.02
N GLU A 149 -79.43 -22.86 -4.70
CA GLU A 149 -80.28 -21.78 -5.24
C GLU A 149 -80.53 -21.85 -6.76
N LEU A 150 -79.47 -22.08 -7.54
CA LEU A 150 -79.52 -22.16 -9.01
C LEU A 150 -79.39 -23.59 -9.58
N PHE A 151 -79.33 -24.64 -8.74
CA PHE A 151 -79.11 -26.02 -9.21
C PHE A 151 -80.21 -26.50 -10.17
N LEU A 152 -81.48 -26.21 -9.86
CA LEU A 152 -82.60 -26.69 -10.66
C LEU A 152 -82.62 -26.06 -12.06
N ASP A 153 -82.30 -24.77 -12.17
CA ASP A 153 -82.36 -24.05 -13.44
C ASP A 153 -81.11 -24.30 -14.30
N LYS A 154 -79.94 -24.41 -13.67
CA LYS A 154 -78.70 -24.86 -14.33
C LYS A 154 -78.78 -26.31 -14.84
N ASN A 155 -79.57 -27.18 -14.21
CA ASN A 155 -79.72 -28.58 -14.64
C ASN A 155 -80.81 -28.81 -15.72
N LYS A 156 -81.76 -27.87 -15.88
CA LYS A 156 -82.93 -28.02 -16.79
C LYS A 156 -82.60 -27.96 -18.29
N ASP A 157 -81.49 -27.32 -18.69
CA ASP A 157 -80.98 -27.25 -20.07
C ASP A 157 -82.08 -26.92 -21.13
N TYR A 158 -82.91 -25.92 -20.83
CA TYR A 158 -84.20 -25.73 -21.51
C TYR A 158 -84.06 -25.08 -22.89
N VAL A 159 -83.81 -25.91 -23.91
CA VAL A 159 -83.90 -25.52 -25.32
C VAL A 159 -85.37 -25.54 -25.77
N ILE A 160 -85.90 -24.36 -26.07
CA ILE A 160 -87.24 -24.18 -26.66
C ILE A 160 -87.22 -24.80 -28.08
N ALA A 161 -88.10 -25.78 -28.33
CA ALA A 161 -88.11 -26.55 -29.58
C ALA A 161 -88.40 -25.67 -30.81
N GLU A 162 -89.26 -24.68 -30.64
CA GLU A 162 -89.62 -23.67 -31.63
C GLU A 162 -88.40 -22.79 -32.01
N HIS A 163 -87.53 -22.48 -31.04
CA HIS A 163 -86.28 -21.76 -31.30
C HIS A 163 -85.27 -22.66 -32.02
N GLN A 164 -85.15 -23.94 -31.66
CA GLN A 164 -84.30 -24.89 -32.38
C GLN A 164 -84.79 -25.08 -33.83
N ALA A 165 -86.10 -25.19 -34.05
CA ALA A 165 -86.69 -25.30 -35.39
C ALA A 165 -86.43 -24.03 -36.23
N LEU A 166 -86.59 -22.83 -35.65
CA LEU A 166 -86.30 -21.56 -36.31
C LEU A 166 -84.81 -21.44 -36.70
N LEU A 167 -83.89 -21.85 -35.82
CA LEU A 167 -82.45 -21.84 -36.08
C LEU A 167 -82.04 -22.90 -37.11
N GLY A 168 -82.65 -24.09 -37.07
CA GLY A 168 -82.48 -25.16 -38.06
C GLY A 168 -83.02 -24.78 -39.46
N ALA A 169 -84.09 -23.99 -39.51
CA ALA A 169 -84.64 -23.42 -40.75
C ALA A 169 -83.88 -22.19 -41.27
N SER A 170 -82.78 -21.78 -40.62
CA SER A 170 -82.01 -20.61 -41.05
C SER A 170 -81.38 -20.81 -42.43
N GLY A 171 -81.60 -19.84 -43.34
CA GLY A 171 -80.95 -19.76 -44.64
C GLY A 171 -79.42 -19.61 -44.59
N CYS A 172 -78.84 -19.37 -43.41
CA CYS A 172 -77.40 -19.44 -43.21
C CYS A 172 -76.96 -20.89 -42.92
N SER A 173 -76.28 -21.53 -43.88
CA SER A 173 -75.78 -22.93 -43.78
C SER A 173 -74.79 -23.17 -42.62
N PHE A 174 -74.22 -22.11 -42.05
CA PHE A 174 -73.48 -22.18 -40.79
C PHE A 174 -74.42 -22.44 -39.60
N VAL A 175 -75.51 -21.69 -39.49
CA VAL A 175 -76.47 -21.70 -38.37
C VAL A 175 -77.37 -22.93 -38.40
N SER A 176 -77.98 -23.24 -39.54
CA SER A 176 -78.84 -24.44 -39.67
C SER A 176 -78.06 -25.74 -39.40
N GLY A 177 -76.79 -25.80 -39.81
CA GLY A 177 -75.90 -26.91 -39.47
C GLY A 177 -75.25 -26.84 -38.07
N LEU A 178 -75.64 -25.91 -37.19
CA LEU A 178 -75.43 -25.99 -35.74
C LEU A 178 -76.64 -26.60 -35.02
N PHE A 179 -77.85 -26.38 -35.55
CA PHE A 179 -79.12 -26.81 -34.98
C PHE A 179 -79.85 -27.75 -35.95
N PRO A 180 -79.35 -28.98 -36.17
CA PRO A 180 -80.01 -29.94 -37.06
C PRO A 180 -81.44 -30.20 -36.60
N LEU A 181 -82.35 -30.32 -37.57
CA LEU A 181 -83.73 -30.72 -37.34
C LEU A 181 -83.76 -32.13 -36.75
N LEU A 182 -84.53 -32.32 -35.69
CA LEU A 182 -84.79 -33.63 -35.09
C LEU A 182 -85.67 -34.45 -36.04
N SER A 183 -85.43 -35.75 -36.13
CA SER A 183 -86.30 -36.66 -36.90
C SER A 183 -87.65 -36.86 -36.20
N ASP A 184 -88.74 -36.93 -36.97
CA ASP A 184 -90.12 -36.99 -36.47
C ASP A 184 -90.41 -38.16 -35.51
N ASP A 185 -89.67 -39.27 -35.63
CA ASP A 185 -89.76 -40.43 -34.73
C ASP A 185 -89.42 -40.11 -33.25
N SER A 186 -88.75 -38.99 -32.98
CA SER A 186 -88.45 -38.54 -31.62
C SER A 186 -89.69 -38.08 -30.83
N SER A 187 -90.80 -37.80 -31.52
CA SER A 187 -92.04 -37.19 -30.99
C SER A 187 -92.75 -37.96 -29.86
N LYS A 188 -92.38 -39.22 -29.58
CA LYS A 188 -93.06 -40.07 -28.58
C LYS A 188 -92.22 -40.48 -27.37
N SER A 189 -90.97 -40.04 -27.24
CA SER A 189 -90.18 -40.31 -26.03
C SER A 189 -89.19 -39.19 -25.67
N SER A 190 -89.69 -37.97 -25.50
CA SER A 190 -88.94 -36.87 -24.87
C SER A 190 -88.71 -37.15 -23.38
N LYS A 191 -87.72 -38.02 -23.10
CA LYS A 191 -87.19 -38.21 -21.74
C LYS A 191 -86.43 -36.94 -21.38
N PHE A 192 -86.84 -36.27 -20.31
CA PHE A 192 -86.14 -35.10 -19.76
C PHE A 192 -84.63 -35.40 -19.62
N SER A 193 -83.81 -34.60 -20.30
CA SER A 193 -82.40 -34.87 -20.56
C SER A 193 -81.56 -33.73 -19.99
N SER A 194 -81.33 -33.81 -18.68
CA SER A 194 -80.60 -32.79 -17.93
C SER A 194 -79.11 -32.74 -18.24
N ILE A 195 -78.47 -31.61 -17.92
CA ILE A 195 -77.00 -31.50 -17.95
C ILE A 195 -76.36 -32.53 -17.02
N GLY A 196 -76.87 -32.76 -15.82
CA GLY A 196 -76.32 -33.76 -14.89
C GLY A 196 -76.32 -35.18 -15.44
N SER A 197 -77.42 -35.61 -16.08
CA SER A 197 -77.49 -36.93 -16.72
C SER A 197 -76.65 -37.02 -18.00
N ARG A 198 -76.57 -35.96 -18.82
CA ARG A 198 -75.69 -35.90 -20.00
C ARG A 198 -74.21 -35.97 -19.61
N PHE A 199 -73.81 -35.17 -18.62
CA PHE A 199 -72.45 -35.10 -18.10
C PHE A 199 -72.00 -36.43 -17.48
N LYS A 200 -72.87 -37.09 -16.70
CA LYS A 200 -72.65 -38.48 -16.22
C LYS A 200 -72.31 -39.43 -17.36
N GLN A 201 -73.08 -39.42 -18.45
CA GLN A 201 -72.87 -40.33 -19.59
C GLN A 201 -71.56 -40.04 -20.33
N GLN A 202 -71.22 -38.76 -20.52
CA GLN A 202 -69.95 -38.35 -21.14
C GLN A 202 -68.75 -38.74 -20.27
N LEU A 203 -68.81 -38.48 -18.96
CA LEU A 203 -67.79 -38.87 -17.99
C LEU A 203 -67.59 -40.40 -17.94
N GLN A 204 -68.69 -41.16 -17.99
CA GLN A 204 -68.63 -42.62 -18.00
C GLN A 204 -67.90 -43.16 -19.24
N SER A 205 -68.24 -42.66 -20.43
CA SER A 205 -67.58 -43.04 -21.69
C SER A 205 -66.10 -42.60 -21.74
N LEU A 206 -65.75 -41.46 -21.16
CA LEU A 206 -64.37 -41.02 -20.98
C LEU A 206 -63.58 -42.00 -20.08
N LEU A 207 -64.14 -42.41 -18.95
CA LEU A 207 -63.50 -43.33 -18.02
C LEU A 207 -63.32 -44.74 -18.61
N GLU A 208 -64.30 -45.21 -19.37
CA GLU A 208 -64.19 -46.46 -20.15
C GLU A 208 -63.03 -46.39 -21.16
N THR A 209 -62.92 -45.28 -21.88
CA THR A 209 -61.79 -45.02 -22.80
C THR A 209 -60.45 -45.04 -22.05
N LEU A 210 -60.33 -44.30 -20.94
CA LEU A 210 -59.11 -44.25 -20.12
C LEU A 210 -58.73 -45.63 -19.55
N SER A 211 -59.71 -46.44 -19.13
CA SER A 211 -59.47 -47.77 -18.57
C SER A 211 -58.90 -48.80 -19.56
N SER A 212 -59.03 -48.53 -20.86
CA SER A 212 -58.38 -49.31 -21.93
C SER A 212 -56.93 -48.86 -22.25
N THR A 213 -56.41 -47.85 -21.57
CA THR A 213 -55.08 -47.26 -21.81
C THR A 213 -54.20 -47.33 -20.56
N GLU A 214 -52.88 -47.17 -20.74
CA GLU A 214 -51.95 -46.99 -19.64
C GLU A 214 -51.93 -45.51 -19.21
N PRO A 215 -52.35 -45.17 -17.97
CA PRO A 215 -52.50 -43.78 -17.54
C PRO A 215 -51.21 -43.23 -16.92
N HIS A 216 -50.71 -42.12 -17.47
CA HIS A 216 -49.62 -41.36 -16.86
C HIS A 216 -50.16 -40.05 -16.26
N TYR A 217 -49.75 -39.74 -15.03
CA TYR A 217 -50.35 -38.66 -14.23
C TYR A 217 -49.39 -37.48 -14.03
N ILE A 218 -49.79 -36.30 -14.53
CA ILE A 218 -49.12 -35.02 -14.26
C ILE A 218 -50.04 -34.21 -13.33
N ARG A 219 -49.49 -33.68 -12.23
CA ARG A 219 -50.24 -32.86 -11.25
C ARG A 219 -49.59 -31.48 -11.16
N CYS A 220 -50.18 -30.51 -11.84
CA CYS A 220 -49.73 -29.11 -11.82
C CYS A 220 -50.03 -28.46 -10.47
N VAL A 221 -49.06 -27.71 -9.92
CA VAL A 221 -49.17 -27.01 -8.64
C VAL A 221 -48.79 -25.54 -8.82
N LYS A 222 -49.68 -24.62 -8.43
CA LYS A 222 -49.45 -23.18 -8.43
C LYS A 222 -48.73 -22.77 -7.13
N PRO A 223 -47.45 -22.37 -7.16
CA PRO A 223 -46.65 -22.18 -5.95
C PRO A 223 -47.05 -20.96 -5.13
N ASN A 224 -47.63 -19.93 -5.76
CA ASN A 224 -48.17 -18.74 -5.11
C ASN A 224 -49.30 -18.12 -5.93
N SER A 225 -50.21 -17.43 -5.25
CA SER A 225 -51.36 -16.73 -5.81
C SER A 225 -50.95 -15.61 -6.77
N LEU A 226 -49.82 -14.95 -6.47
CA LEU A 226 -49.28 -13.75 -7.12
C LEU A 226 -48.60 -13.97 -8.48
N LEU A 227 -48.47 -15.22 -8.94
CA LEU A 227 -47.82 -15.59 -10.21
C LEU A 227 -46.34 -15.17 -10.33
N LYS A 228 -45.61 -15.07 -9.20
CA LYS A 228 -44.18 -14.71 -9.18
C LYS A 228 -43.26 -15.94 -9.09
N PRO A 229 -42.02 -15.90 -9.63
CA PRO A 229 -41.02 -16.93 -9.37
C PRO A 229 -40.58 -16.94 -7.90
N ALA A 230 -40.01 -18.06 -7.45
CA ALA A 230 -39.40 -18.28 -6.12
C ALA A 230 -40.26 -18.04 -4.85
N ILE A 231 -41.51 -17.57 -4.95
CA ILE A 231 -42.44 -17.45 -3.82
C ILE A 231 -43.23 -18.75 -3.64
N PHE A 232 -43.29 -19.29 -2.42
CA PHE A 232 -43.96 -20.55 -2.10
C PHE A 232 -44.95 -20.38 -0.93
N GLU A 233 -46.24 -20.40 -1.23
CA GLU A 233 -47.34 -20.25 -0.27
C GLU A 233 -47.66 -21.61 0.39
N ASN A 234 -46.92 -21.96 1.45
CA ASN A 234 -47.02 -23.25 2.16
C ASN A 234 -48.45 -23.80 2.33
N GLN A 235 -49.40 -22.98 2.82
CA GLN A 235 -50.78 -23.42 3.05
C GLN A 235 -51.55 -23.68 1.74
N ASN A 236 -51.32 -22.85 0.72
CA ASN A 236 -51.96 -22.95 -0.59
C ASN A 236 -51.46 -24.19 -1.34
N VAL A 237 -50.14 -24.41 -1.36
CA VAL A 237 -49.53 -25.60 -1.94
C VAL A 237 -49.95 -26.88 -1.19
N LEU A 238 -49.96 -26.86 0.14
CA LEU A 238 -50.45 -28.01 0.93
C LEU A 238 -51.92 -28.33 0.63
N GLN A 239 -52.77 -27.32 0.45
CA GLN A 239 -54.17 -27.54 0.06
C GLN A 239 -54.28 -28.10 -1.36
N GLN A 240 -53.49 -27.60 -2.32
CA GLN A 240 -53.43 -28.16 -3.68
C GLN A 240 -52.93 -29.61 -3.69
N LEU A 241 -51.95 -29.98 -2.85
CA LEU A 241 -51.47 -31.37 -2.75
C LEU A 241 -52.50 -32.34 -2.15
N ARG A 242 -53.43 -31.83 -1.32
CA ARG A 242 -54.61 -32.58 -0.86
C ARG A 242 -55.65 -32.69 -1.99
N CYS A 243 -56.03 -31.56 -2.58
CA CYS A 243 -56.99 -31.50 -3.70
C CYS A 243 -56.56 -32.32 -4.92
N GLY A 244 -55.26 -32.39 -5.21
CA GLY A 244 -54.70 -33.19 -6.31
C GLY A 244 -54.48 -34.68 -5.99
N GLY A 245 -54.92 -35.18 -4.83
CA GLY A 245 -54.77 -36.58 -4.42
C GLY A 245 -53.34 -37.04 -4.12
N VAL A 246 -52.35 -36.14 -4.19
CA VAL A 246 -50.92 -36.46 -4.05
C VAL A 246 -50.59 -36.95 -2.64
N MET A 247 -51.21 -36.35 -1.62
CA MET A 247 -51.05 -36.81 -0.23
C MET A 247 -51.57 -38.25 -0.02
N GLU A 248 -52.61 -38.66 -0.75
CA GLU A 248 -53.17 -40.01 -0.65
C GLU A 248 -52.31 -41.03 -1.40
N ALA A 249 -51.79 -40.66 -2.59
CA ALA A 249 -50.79 -41.46 -3.31
C ALA A 249 -49.57 -41.76 -2.43
N ILE A 250 -49.02 -40.73 -1.76
CA ILE A 250 -47.91 -40.86 -0.82
C ILE A 250 -48.30 -41.76 0.36
N ARG A 251 -49.52 -41.63 0.90
CA ARG A 251 -50.00 -42.47 2.01
C ARG A 251 -50.02 -43.95 1.64
N ILE A 252 -50.51 -44.29 0.45
CA ILE A 252 -50.55 -45.66 -0.09
C ILE A 252 -49.12 -46.18 -0.27
N SER A 253 -48.25 -45.45 -0.99
CA SER A 253 -46.86 -45.85 -1.20
C SER A 253 -46.06 -46.02 0.10
N CYS A 254 -46.36 -45.22 1.14
CA CYS A 254 -45.69 -45.32 2.44
C CYS A 254 -46.17 -46.50 3.30
N ALA A 255 -47.33 -47.12 3.03
CA ALA A 255 -47.78 -48.33 3.70
C ALA A 255 -47.02 -49.58 3.21
N GLY A 256 -46.68 -49.60 1.92
CA GLY A 256 -45.80 -50.58 1.29
C GLY A 256 -44.31 -50.27 1.51
N TYR A 257 -43.54 -50.38 0.43
CA TYR A 257 -42.09 -50.16 0.40
C TYR A 257 -41.76 -48.99 -0.55
N PRO A 258 -41.83 -47.73 -0.07
CA PRO A 258 -41.69 -46.53 -0.90
C PRO A 258 -40.25 -46.30 -1.38
N THR A 259 -39.24 -46.86 -0.71
CA THR A 259 -37.85 -46.71 -1.12
C THR A 259 -37.32 -48.01 -1.70
N ARG A 260 -36.86 -47.95 -2.95
CA ARG A 260 -36.40 -49.09 -3.74
C ARG A 260 -35.02 -48.77 -4.31
N ARG A 261 -34.07 -49.70 -4.23
CA ARG A 261 -32.71 -49.54 -4.79
C ARG A 261 -32.21 -50.85 -5.39
N THR A 262 -31.50 -50.78 -6.51
CA THR A 262 -30.76 -51.94 -7.04
C THR A 262 -29.67 -52.37 -6.05
N PHE A 263 -29.25 -53.63 -6.10
CA PHE A 263 -28.22 -54.14 -5.17
C PHE A 263 -26.90 -53.38 -5.32
N LEU A 264 -26.45 -53.11 -6.55
CA LEU A 264 -25.29 -52.26 -6.85
C LEU A 264 -25.36 -50.87 -6.19
N GLU A 265 -26.45 -50.13 -6.38
CA GLU A 265 -26.62 -48.79 -5.75
C GLU A 265 -26.62 -48.87 -4.22
N PHE A 266 -27.18 -49.94 -3.65
CA PHE A 266 -27.25 -50.14 -2.22
C PHE A 266 -25.88 -50.50 -1.62
N ILE A 267 -25.13 -51.38 -2.28
CA ILE A 267 -23.77 -51.79 -1.89
C ILE A 267 -22.79 -50.62 -2.01
N ASP A 268 -22.80 -49.85 -3.11
CA ASP A 268 -21.90 -48.70 -3.27
C ASP A 268 -22.15 -47.62 -2.21
N ARG A 269 -23.43 -47.28 -1.99
CA ARG A 269 -23.80 -46.27 -0.98
C ARG A 269 -23.45 -46.72 0.44
N PHE A 270 -23.80 -47.95 0.82
CA PHE A 270 -23.77 -48.38 2.22
C PHE A 270 -22.65 -49.34 2.60
N GLY A 271 -21.85 -49.85 1.66
CA GLY A 271 -20.76 -50.81 1.90
C GLY A 271 -19.74 -50.36 2.96
N ILE A 272 -19.59 -49.05 3.16
CA ILE A 272 -18.78 -48.45 4.25
C ILE A 272 -19.26 -48.81 5.66
N LEU A 273 -20.52 -49.19 5.84
CA LEU A 273 -21.06 -49.75 7.11
C LEU A 273 -20.53 -51.15 7.39
N ALA A 274 -20.20 -51.91 6.35
CA ALA A 274 -19.78 -53.30 6.45
C ALA A 274 -18.63 -53.65 5.46
N PRO A 275 -17.43 -53.03 5.57
CA PRO A 275 -16.36 -53.24 4.59
C PRO A 275 -15.96 -54.71 4.41
N ASP A 276 -15.98 -55.48 5.51
CA ASP A 276 -15.70 -56.92 5.56
C ASP A 276 -16.66 -57.78 4.70
N VAL A 277 -17.81 -57.24 4.31
CA VAL A 277 -18.78 -57.90 3.42
C VAL A 277 -18.40 -57.72 1.94
N LEU A 278 -17.65 -56.66 1.62
CA LEU A 278 -17.12 -56.39 0.27
C LEU A 278 -15.87 -57.23 -0.05
N THR A 279 -15.19 -57.79 0.96
CA THR A 279 -13.95 -58.56 0.79
C THR A 279 -14.22 -60.01 0.35
N GLY A 280 -14.73 -60.17 -0.87
CA GLY A 280 -14.84 -61.46 -1.55
C GLY A 280 -15.67 -61.37 -2.84
N SER A 281 -15.54 -62.35 -3.72
CA SER A 281 -16.47 -62.54 -4.85
C SER A 281 -17.77 -63.17 -4.33
N SER A 282 -18.55 -62.36 -3.63
CA SER A 282 -19.91 -62.68 -3.20
C SER A 282 -20.89 -62.30 -4.30
N ASP A 283 -21.94 -63.09 -4.46
CA ASP A 283 -23.17 -62.64 -5.10
C ASP A 283 -23.73 -61.37 -4.41
N GLU A 284 -24.34 -60.48 -5.19
CA GLU A 284 -24.83 -59.18 -4.75
C GLU A 284 -25.97 -59.30 -3.74
N ILE A 285 -26.90 -60.24 -3.94
CA ILE A 285 -28.02 -60.48 -3.02
C ILE A 285 -27.48 -60.89 -1.65
N THR A 286 -26.46 -61.76 -1.65
CA THR A 286 -25.76 -62.23 -0.45
C THR A 286 -24.98 -61.10 0.26
N ALA A 287 -24.35 -60.20 -0.50
CA ALA A 287 -23.65 -59.03 0.06
C ALA A 287 -24.64 -58.02 0.69
N VAL A 288 -25.74 -57.72 0.00
CA VAL A 288 -26.83 -56.88 0.54
C VAL A 288 -27.41 -57.47 1.83
N ARG A 289 -27.72 -58.77 1.83
CA ARG A 289 -28.32 -59.44 2.99
C ARG A 289 -27.39 -59.36 4.21
N ARG A 290 -26.11 -59.70 4.06
CA ARG A 290 -25.09 -59.59 5.12
C ARG A 290 -24.89 -58.16 5.62
N LEU A 291 -25.02 -57.16 4.75
CA LEU A 291 -24.93 -55.76 5.13
C LEU A 291 -26.12 -55.36 6.02
N LEU A 292 -27.34 -55.72 5.61
CA LEU A 292 -28.57 -55.46 6.36
C LEU A 292 -28.59 -56.21 7.71
N GLU A 293 -28.15 -57.46 7.74
CA GLU A 293 -27.96 -58.26 8.96
C GLU A 293 -26.96 -57.60 9.92
N LYS A 294 -25.79 -57.16 9.43
CA LYS A 294 -24.76 -56.49 10.25
C LYS A 294 -25.20 -55.11 10.77
N VAL A 295 -26.18 -54.49 10.11
CA VAL A 295 -26.78 -53.22 10.53
C VAL A 295 -27.98 -53.44 11.45
N ASP A 296 -28.53 -54.66 11.56
CA ASP A 296 -29.76 -54.96 12.32
C ASP A 296 -30.91 -54.02 11.94
N LEU A 297 -31.18 -53.92 10.64
CA LEU A 297 -32.32 -53.18 10.12
C LEU A 297 -33.56 -54.10 10.14
N GLN A 298 -34.66 -53.66 10.75
CA GLN A 298 -35.86 -54.49 10.89
C GLN A 298 -36.98 -54.09 9.92
N GLY A 299 -37.62 -55.09 9.29
CA GLY A 299 -38.77 -54.89 8.40
C GLY A 299 -38.45 -54.39 6.98
N TYR A 300 -37.29 -54.75 6.43
CA TYR A 300 -36.99 -54.62 5.00
C TYR A 300 -37.48 -55.84 4.21
N GLN A 301 -37.47 -55.76 2.87
CA GLN A 301 -37.59 -56.91 1.97
C GLN A 301 -36.46 -56.89 0.93
N VAL A 302 -36.10 -58.08 0.41
CA VAL A 302 -35.10 -58.25 -0.65
C VAL A 302 -35.76 -59.03 -1.78
N GLY A 303 -35.96 -58.38 -2.92
CA GLY A 303 -36.55 -58.98 -4.12
C GLY A 303 -35.52 -59.70 -4.99
N LYS A 304 -35.81 -59.79 -6.28
CA LYS A 304 -34.93 -60.39 -7.30
C LYS A 304 -33.86 -59.44 -7.83
N THR A 305 -34.14 -58.14 -7.88
CA THR A 305 -33.22 -57.12 -8.41
C THR A 305 -33.02 -55.92 -7.49
N LYS A 306 -33.91 -55.75 -6.48
CA LYS A 306 -33.96 -54.57 -5.62
C LYS A 306 -34.10 -54.89 -4.14
N VAL A 307 -33.55 -53.99 -3.31
CA VAL A 307 -33.87 -53.85 -1.89
C VAL A 307 -35.10 -52.98 -1.75
N PHE A 308 -36.05 -53.42 -0.93
CA PHE A 308 -37.32 -52.76 -0.64
C PHE A 308 -37.33 -52.32 0.83
N LEU A 309 -37.45 -51.00 1.04
CA LEU A 309 -37.35 -50.36 2.35
C LEU A 309 -38.62 -49.57 2.67
N ARG A 310 -39.05 -49.68 3.93
CA ARG A 310 -40.15 -48.92 4.51
C ARG A 310 -39.74 -47.46 4.75
N SER A 311 -40.73 -46.60 4.97
CA SER A 311 -40.50 -45.19 5.30
C SER A 311 -39.56 -45.04 6.51
N GLY A 312 -38.65 -44.07 6.48
CA GLY A 312 -37.66 -43.81 7.53
C GLY A 312 -36.38 -44.66 7.47
N GLN A 313 -36.44 -45.94 7.08
CA GLN A 313 -35.28 -46.85 7.10
C GLN A 313 -34.06 -46.33 6.32
N MET A 314 -34.26 -45.75 5.14
CA MET A 314 -33.19 -45.14 4.33
C MET A 314 -32.46 -43.99 5.08
N ALA A 315 -33.20 -43.18 5.83
CA ALA A 315 -32.62 -42.10 6.62
C ALA A 315 -31.82 -42.63 7.84
N GLU A 316 -32.23 -43.77 8.40
CA GLU A 316 -31.48 -44.45 9.46
C GLU A 316 -30.14 -45.01 8.93
N LEU A 317 -30.15 -45.66 7.76
CA LEU A 317 -28.95 -46.13 7.08
C LEU A 317 -27.99 -44.98 6.76
N ASP A 318 -28.51 -43.86 6.23
CA ASP A 318 -27.71 -42.66 5.97
C ASP A 318 -27.18 -42.02 7.27
N ALA A 319 -27.94 -42.02 8.36
CA ALA A 319 -27.48 -41.52 9.66
C ALA A 319 -26.29 -42.35 10.20
N ARG A 320 -26.41 -43.68 10.21
CA ARG A 320 -25.33 -44.60 10.58
C ARG A 320 -24.10 -44.41 9.67
N ARG A 321 -24.32 -44.23 8.36
CA ARG A 321 -23.26 -43.98 7.35
C ARG A 321 -22.51 -42.67 7.61
N ASN A 322 -23.25 -41.61 7.91
CA ASN A 322 -22.70 -40.30 8.23
C ASN A 322 -21.89 -40.33 9.53
N GLU A 323 -22.25 -41.17 10.51
CA GLU A 323 -21.46 -41.35 11.73
C GLU A 323 -20.09 -41.98 11.44
N VAL A 324 -20.04 -43.07 10.65
CA VAL A 324 -18.79 -43.74 10.24
C VAL A 324 -17.89 -42.79 9.43
N LEU A 325 -18.48 -42.01 8.52
CA LEU A 325 -17.77 -40.97 7.77
C LEU A 325 -17.24 -39.85 8.69
N GLY A 326 -18.05 -39.40 9.66
CA GLY A 326 -17.66 -38.38 10.63
C GLY A 326 -16.50 -38.81 11.54
N ARG A 327 -16.54 -40.04 12.06
CA ARG A 327 -15.42 -40.65 12.81
C ARG A 327 -14.14 -40.69 11.97
N SER A 328 -14.26 -41.10 10.69
CA SER A 328 -13.14 -41.19 9.75
C SER A 328 -12.54 -39.82 9.39
N ALA A 329 -13.40 -38.84 9.09
CA ALA A 329 -13.00 -37.47 8.81
C ALA A 329 -12.27 -36.84 10.01
N ASN A 330 -12.75 -37.05 11.24
CA ASN A 330 -12.10 -36.58 12.46
C ASN A 330 -10.68 -37.15 12.64
N LEU A 331 -10.46 -38.43 12.32
CA LEU A 331 -9.12 -39.05 12.37
C LEU A 331 -8.16 -38.39 11.35
N ILE A 332 -8.62 -38.20 10.11
CA ILE A 332 -7.83 -37.55 9.05
C ILE A 332 -7.52 -36.10 9.44
N GLN A 333 -8.53 -35.33 9.84
CA GLN A 333 -8.36 -33.94 10.28
C GLN A 333 -7.39 -33.82 11.46
N ARG A 334 -7.46 -34.71 12.47
CA ARG A 334 -6.53 -34.73 13.60
C ARG A 334 -5.07 -34.92 13.14
N LYS A 335 -4.82 -35.84 12.21
CA LYS A 335 -3.48 -36.08 11.65
C LYS A 335 -2.98 -34.89 10.81
N VAL A 336 -3.83 -34.32 9.95
CA VAL A 336 -3.49 -33.16 9.10
C VAL A 336 -3.23 -31.91 9.94
N ARG A 337 -4.10 -31.58 10.90
CA ARG A 337 -3.90 -30.43 11.82
C ARG A 337 -2.60 -30.58 12.61
N SER A 338 -2.29 -31.77 13.11
CA SER A 338 -1.02 -32.06 13.81
C SER A 338 0.22 -31.91 12.91
N PHE A 339 0.15 -32.38 11.66
CA PHE A 339 1.21 -32.20 10.66
C PHE A 339 1.46 -30.72 10.32
N LEU A 340 0.39 -29.94 10.09
CA LEU A 340 0.48 -28.51 9.80
C LEU A 340 1.04 -27.72 10.98
N ALA A 341 0.60 -28.02 12.22
CA ALA A 341 1.15 -27.42 13.43
C ALA A 341 2.64 -27.73 13.60
N LYS A 342 3.06 -29.00 13.40
CA LYS A 342 4.47 -29.41 13.44
C LYS A 342 5.31 -28.70 12.37
N LYS A 343 4.78 -28.54 11.16
CA LYS A 343 5.43 -27.80 10.06
C LYS A 343 5.62 -26.33 10.42
N SER A 344 4.59 -25.68 10.96
CA SER A 344 4.65 -24.28 11.41
C SER A 344 5.66 -24.07 12.53
N PHE A 345 5.62 -24.92 13.57
CA PHE A 345 6.58 -24.87 14.68
C PHE A 345 8.05 -25.03 14.22
N ILE A 346 8.32 -25.94 13.27
CA ILE A 346 9.67 -26.11 12.71
C ILE A 346 10.12 -24.87 11.92
N ALA A 347 9.22 -24.19 11.21
CA ALA A 347 9.52 -22.92 10.54
C ALA A 347 9.82 -21.81 11.54
N LEU A 348 8.93 -21.58 12.52
CA LEU A 348 9.10 -20.59 13.58
C LEU A 348 10.40 -20.79 14.37
N ARG A 349 10.72 -22.04 14.73
CA ARG A 349 11.98 -22.39 15.40
C ARG A 349 13.23 -22.04 14.56
N ARG A 350 13.17 -22.18 13.24
CA ARG A 350 14.28 -21.78 12.34
C ARG A 350 14.46 -20.26 12.32
N SER A 351 13.37 -19.51 12.15
CA SER A 351 13.40 -18.04 12.17
C SER A 351 13.90 -17.49 13.51
N ALA A 352 13.45 -18.07 14.63
CA ALA A 352 13.91 -17.69 15.96
C ALA A 352 15.42 -17.95 16.15
N VAL A 353 15.94 -19.08 15.67
CA VAL A 353 17.39 -19.37 15.70
C VAL A 353 18.19 -18.41 14.81
N GLN A 354 17.68 -18.03 13.64
CA GLN A 354 18.32 -17.04 12.76
C GLN A 354 18.39 -15.66 13.42
N ILE A 355 17.30 -15.19 14.03
CA ILE A 355 17.30 -13.92 14.77
C ILE A 355 18.30 -13.99 15.93
N GLN A 356 18.32 -15.08 16.70
CA GLN A 356 19.29 -15.28 17.77
C GLN A 356 20.75 -15.27 17.30
N THR A 357 21.09 -15.80 16.12
CA THR A 357 22.47 -15.72 15.61
C THR A 357 22.84 -14.30 15.20
N VAL A 358 21.92 -13.54 14.59
CA VAL A 358 22.12 -12.11 14.27
C VAL A 358 22.32 -11.28 15.54
N CYS A 359 21.47 -11.45 16.57
CA CYS A 359 21.60 -10.74 17.84
C CYS A 359 22.91 -11.06 18.57
N ARG A 360 23.32 -12.33 18.61
CA ARG A 360 24.62 -12.76 19.20
C ARG A 360 25.80 -12.13 18.44
N GLY A 361 25.76 -12.12 17.11
CA GLY A 361 26.78 -11.49 16.27
C GLY A 361 26.84 -9.97 16.44
N GLU A 362 25.70 -9.31 16.62
CA GLU A 362 25.63 -7.87 16.85
C GLU A 362 26.15 -7.47 18.23
N LEU A 363 25.82 -8.23 19.28
CA LEU A 363 26.39 -8.04 20.62
C LEU A 363 27.92 -8.12 20.58
N ALA A 364 28.48 -9.14 19.91
CA ALA A 364 29.92 -9.28 19.74
C ALA A 364 30.56 -8.10 18.97
N ARG A 365 29.90 -7.61 17.90
CA ARG A 365 30.36 -6.42 17.16
C ARG A 365 30.37 -5.16 18.04
N ARG A 366 29.34 -4.94 18.87
CA ARG A 366 29.26 -3.78 19.78
C ARG A 366 30.37 -3.82 20.84
N VAL A 367 30.61 -4.97 21.47
CA VAL A 367 31.73 -5.17 22.41
C VAL A 367 33.07 -4.88 21.74
N TYR A 368 33.31 -5.42 20.53
CA TYR A 368 34.54 -5.16 19.78
C TYR A 368 34.68 -3.69 19.35
N GLN A 369 33.57 -3.00 19.04
CA GLN A 369 33.60 -1.56 18.74
C GLN A 369 33.98 -0.72 19.98
N GLY A 370 33.53 -1.12 21.17
CA GLY A 370 33.96 -0.55 22.46
C GLY A 370 35.48 -0.66 22.64
N LEU A 371 36.01 -1.88 22.60
CA LEU A 371 37.45 -2.17 22.71
C LEU A 371 38.28 -1.39 21.66
N ARG A 372 37.78 -1.26 20.42
CA ARG A 372 38.44 -0.45 19.38
C ARG A 372 38.44 1.05 19.69
N ARG A 373 37.38 1.60 20.28
CA ARG A 373 37.30 3.01 20.71
C ARG A 373 38.25 3.28 21.88
N GLU A 374 38.31 2.38 22.86
CA GLU A 374 39.24 2.46 23.99
C GLU A 374 40.70 2.42 23.52
N ALA A 375 41.07 1.43 22.70
CA ALA A 375 42.42 1.32 22.13
C ALA A 375 42.80 2.54 21.27
N ALA A 376 41.85 3.11 20.51
CA ALA A 376 42.07 4.35 19.76
C ALA A 376 42.28 5.56 20.69
N SER A 377 41.46 5.70 21.73
CA SER A 377 41.59 6.75 22.75
C SER A 377 42.94 6.69 23.45
N LEU A 378 43.34 5.51 23.95
CA LEU A 378 44.65 5.29 24.56
C LEU A 378 45.81 5.62 23.61
N LYS A 379 45.70 5.25 22.32
CA LYS A 379 46.70 5.57 21.29
C LYS A 379 46.81 7.09 21.06
N ILE A 380 45.69 7.81 21.00
CA ILE A 380 45.66 9.27 20.85
C ILE A 380 46.24 9.96 22.09
N GLN A 381 45.77 9.59 23.29
CA GLN A 381 46.26 10.13 24.56
C GLN A 381 47.78 9.92 24.72
N THR A 382 48.27 8.72 24.41
CA THR A 382 49.70 8.40 24.49
C THR A 382 50.53 9.24 23.51
N ARG A 383 50.07 9.40 22.26
CA ARG A 383 50.76 10.22 21.26
C ARG A 383 50.73 11.71 21.62
N TYR A 384 49.62 12.22 22.15
CA TYR A 384 49.49 13.60 22.62
C TYR A 384 50.40 13.88 23.82
N ARG A 385 50.36 13.04 24.87
CA ARG A 385 51.24 13.15 26.06
C ARG A 385 52.72 13.13 25.66
N MET A 386 53.12 12.21 24.78
CA MET A 386 54.49 12.12 24.24
C MET A 386 54.87 13.38 23.44
N HIS A 387 53.99 13.88 22.58
CA HIS A 387 54.25 15.09 21.80
C HIS A 387 54.42 16.32 22.71
N ASN A 388 53.54 16.51 23.70
CA ASN A 388 53.60 17.65 24.61
C ASN A 388 54.87 17.62 25.48
N ALA A 389 55.21 16.46 26.04
CA ALA A 389 56.45 16.28 26.80
C ALA A 389 57.70 16.53 25.95
N ARG A 390 57.72 16.03 24.71
CA ARG A 390 58.82 16.26 23.76
C ARG A 390 58.93 17.74 23.37
N LYS A 391 57.80 18.41 23.12
CA LYS A 391 57.74 19.85 22.80
C LYS A 391 58.35 20.68 23.93
N ALA A 392 57.86 20.51 25.16
CA ALA A 392 58.37 21.22 26.33
C ALA A 392 59.88 20.98 26.55
N TYR A 393 60.36 19.74 26.38
CA TYR A 393 61.79 19.44 26.44
C TYR A 393 62.59 20.15 25.33
N THR A 394 62.09 20.19 24.10
CA THR A 394 62.77 20.90 23.00
C THR A 394 62.77 22.42 23.18
N GLU A 395 61.71 23.01 23.73
CA GLU A 395 61.64 24.45 24.01
C GLU A 395 62.60 24.84 25.15
N LEU A 396 62.66 24.04 26.22
CA LEU A 396 63.62 24.20 27.31
C LEU A 396 65.08 24.04 26.81
N SER A 397 65.33 23.03 25.98
CA SER A 397 66.66 22.77 25.40
C SER A 397 67.11 23.90 24.44
N ALA A 398 66.22 24.37 23.56
CA ALA A 398 66.49 25.52 22.70
C ALA A 398 66.77 26.81 23.50
N SER A 399 66.02 27.04 24.57
CA SER A 399 66.24 28.16 25.50
C SER A 399 67.61 28.06 26.17
N ALA A 400 67.96 26.88 26.72
CA ALA A 400 69.24 26.62 27.34
C ALA A 400 70.42 26.78 26.36
N LEU A 401 70.30 26.29 25.12
CA LEU A 401 71.31 26.45 24.07
C LEU A 401 71.47 27.92 23.63
N THR A 402 70.38 28.69 23.59
CA THR A 402 70.41 30.13 23.30
C THR A 402 71.10 30.92 24.41
N ILE A 403 70.86 30.57 25.67
CA ILE A 403 71.54 31.15 26.84
C ILE A 403 73.03 30.75 26.83
N GLN A 404 73.37 29.48 26.62
CA GLN A 404 74.76 29.01 26.59
C GLN A 404 75.57 29.61 25.44
N SER A 405 75.01 29.71 24.23
CA SER A 405 75.69 30.36 23.10
C SER A 405 75.87 31.86 23.34
N SER A 406 74.89 32.54 23.94
CA SER A 406 75.00 33.93 24.36
C SER A 406 76.09 34.14 25.42
N LEU A 407 76.15 33.29 26.45
CA LEU A 407 77.19 33.31 27.49
C LEU A 407 78.59 33.06 26.91
N ARG A 408 78.75 32.02 26.07
CA ARG A 408 80.03 31.75 25.37
C ARG A 408 80.45 32.92 24.49
N GLY A 409 79.50 33.53 23.77
CA GLY A 409 79.73 34.74 22.98
C GLY A 409 80.14 35.96 23.83
N MET A 410 79.54 36.14 25.01
CA MET A 410 79.94 37.20 25.95
C MET A 410 81.33 36.95 26.56
N ALA A 411 81.68 35.71 26.91
CA ALA A 411 83.00 35.35 27.39
C ALA A 411 84.08 35.64 26.32
N ALA A 412 83.86 35.20 25.07
CA ALA A 412 84.74 35.49 23.95
C ALA A 412 84.85 37.01 23.66
N ARG A 413 83.76 37.77 23.79
CA ARG A 413 83.79 39.24 23.64
C ARG A 413 84.55 39.93 24.79
N LYS A 414 84.42 39.48 26.04
CA LYS A 414 85.23 39.97 27.18
C LYS A 414 86.71 39.70 26.96
N GLU A 415 87.08 38.50 26.52
CA GLU A 415 88.47 38.14 26.21
C GLU A 415 89.06 38.97 25.07
N ILE A 416 88.30 39.18 23.99
CA ILE A 416 88.71 40.08 22.89
C ILE A 416 88.83 41.53 23.38
N HIS A 417 87.95 42.00 24.26
CA HIS A 417 88.03 43.34 24.84
C HIS A 417 89.29 43.52 25.69
N PHE A 418 89.58 42.55 26.58
CA PHE A 418 90.80 42.54 27.38
C PHE A 418 92.05 42.55 26.49
N ARG A 419 92.15 41.65 25.50
CA ARG A 419 93.27 41.63 24.52
C ARG A 419 93.40 42.95 23.76
N ARG A 420 92.29 43.62 23.41
CA ARG A 420 92.30 44.96 22.78
C ARG A 420 92.82 46.03 23.74
N GLN A 421 92.44 46.02 25.01
CA GLN A 421 92.98 46.92 26.04
C GLN A 421 94.47 46.67 26.26
N THR A 422 94.92 45.42 26.38
CA THR A 422 96.35 45.06 26.48
C THR A 422 97.13 45.55 25.26
N ARG A 423 96.61 45.34 24.04
CA ARG A 423 97.24 45.81 22.80
C ARG A 423 97.30 47.35 22.72
N ALA A 424 96.25 48.05 23.16
CA ALA A 424 96.26 49.51 23.24
C ALA A 424 97.30 50.01 24.26
N ALA A 425 97.38 49.40 25.45
CA ALA A 425 98.40 49.72 26.45
C ALA A 425 99.81 49.47 25.91
N ILE A 426 100.06 48.35 25.22
CA ILE A 426 101.35 48.07 24.55
C ILE A 426 101.68 49.13 23.50
N ILE A 427 100.71 49.58 22.69
CA ILE A 427 100.92 50.64 21.70
C ILE A 427 101.28 51.96 22.39
N ILE A 428 100.57 52.35 23.45
CA ILE A 428 100.85 53.57 24.22
C ILE A 428 102.24 53.50 24.88
N GLN A 429 102.57 52.39 25.53
CA GLN A 429 103.90 52.15 26.12
C GLN A 429 105.01 52.20 25.06
N THR A 430 104.78 51.62 23.88
CA THR A 430 105.75 51.62 22.77
C THR A 430 105.94 53.02 22.19
N ARG A 431 104.86 53.80 22.03
CA ARG A 431 104.95 55.22 21.64
C ARG A 431 105.65 56.07 22.69
N CYS A 432 105.43 55.82 23.98
CA CYS A 432 106.12 56.49 25.07
C CYS A 432 107.63 56.17 25.06
N ARG A 433 108.02 54.89 24.97
CA ARG A 433 109.43 54.45 24.81
C ARG A 433 110.07 55.08 23.56
N GLN A 434 109.36 55.10 22.43
CA GLN A 434 109.82 55.76 21.20
C GLN A 434 110.00 57.28 21.38
N PHE A 435 109.11 57.95 22.13
CA PHE A 435 109.24 59.37 22.44
C PHE A 435 110.45 59.65 23.34
N LEU A 436 110.63 58.87 24.41
CA LEU A 436 111.79 59.00 25.31
C LEU A 436 113.12 58.79 24.56
N ALA A 437 113.23 57.75 23.74
CA ALA A 437 114.41 57.51 22.92
C ALA A 437 114.67 58.63 21.88
N ARG A 438 113.62 59.19 21.27
CA ARG A 438 113.74 60.36 20.38
C ARG A 438 114.17 61.62 21.14
N LEU A 439 113.66 61.83 22.36
CA LEU A 439 113.98 62.97 23.19
C LEU A 439 115.44 62.91 23.65
N ASP A 440 115.92 61.73 24.05
CA ASP A 440 117.31 61.52 24.43
C ASP A 440 118.27 61.61 23.23
N TYR A 441 117.94 61.02 22.09
CA TYR A 441 118.67 61.24 20.84
C TYR A 441 118.69 62.73 20.44
N SER A 442 117.60 63.47 20.65
CA SER A 442 117.53 64.91 20.37
C SER A 442 118.41 65.73 21.33
N ARG A 443 118.46 65.36 22.63
CA ARG A 443 119.40 65.94 23.61
C ARG A 443 120.85 65.66 23.22
N THR A 444 121.19 64.40 22.95
CA THR A 444 122.53 63.96 22.56
C THR A 444 122.96 64.61 21.23
N ARG A 445 122.07 64.71 20.24
CA ARG A 445 122.32 65.43 18.97
C ARG A 445 122.54 66.93 19.21
N LYS A 446 121.76 67.59 20.07
CA LYS A 446 121.99 69.00 20.44
C LYS A 446 123.34 69.17 21.14
N ALA A 447 123.68 68.33 22.12
CA ALA A 447 124.96 68.37 22.83
C ALA A 447 126.15 68.12 21.89
N ALA A 448 126.03 67.16 20.97
CA ALA A 448 127.02 66.88 19.95
C ALA A 448 127.20 68.06 18.98
N ILE A 449 126.11 68.68 18.50
CA ILE A 449 126.17 69.88 17.65
C ILE A 449 126.82 71.05 18.40
N THR A 450 126.44 71.32 19.64
CA THR A 450 127.07 72.38 20.46
C THR A 450 128.56 72.13 20.64
N THR A 451 128.95 70.88 20.93
CA THR A 451 130.36 70.46 21.06
C THR A 451 131.12 70.60 19.74
N GLN A 452 130.51 70.21 18.62
CA GLN A 452 131.09 70.35 17.27
C GLN A 452 131.24 71.82 16.86
N CYS A 453 130.27 72.69 17.16
CA CYS A 453 130.35 74.12 16.92
C CYS A 453 131.43 74.77 17.79
N PHE A 454 131.53 74.41 19.07
CA PHE A 454 132.61 74.85 19.94
C PHE A 454 133.98 74.37 19.44
N TRP A 455 134.09 73.11 18.99
CA TRP A 455 135.32 72.56 18.42
C TRP A 455 135.73 73.21 17.11
N ARG A 456 134.79 73.42 16.16
CA ARG A 456 135.02 74.20 14.93
C ARG A 456 135.50 75.62 15.27
N GLY A 457 134.86 76.28 16.23
CA GLY A 457 135.31 77.58 16.75
C GLY A 457 136.67 77.53 17.48
N LYS A 458 137.09 76.39 18.04
CA LYS A 458 138.42 76.18 18.63
C LYS A 458 139.48 75.96 17.55
N VAL A 459 139.15 75.25 16.47
CA VAL A 459 140.01 75.04 15.28
C VAL A 459 140.26 76.36 14.56
N ALA A 460 139.23 77.14 14.25
CA ALA A 460 139.38 78.47 13.66
C ALA A 460 140.24 79.42 14.54
N ARG A 461 140.08 79.35 15.87
CA ARG A 461 140.92 80.10 16.84
C ARG A 461 142.33 79.51 17.06
N LYS A 462 142.65 78.36 16.44
CA LYS A 462 144.02 77.80 16.31
C LYS A 462 144.64 78.23 14.98
N GLU A 463 143.87 78.27 13.91
CA GLU A 463 144.32 78.74 12.59
C GLU A 463 144.58 80.25 12.59
N LEU A 464 143.72 81.06 13.22
CA LEU A 464 143.98 82.49 13.46
C LEU A 464 145.27 82.72 14.27
N ARG A 465 145.65 81.79 15.15
CA ARG A 465 146.93 81.83 15.87
C ARG A 465 148.12 81.45 14.99
N LYS A 466 147.99 80.48 14.08
CA LYS A 466 149.01 80.19 13.05
C LYS A 466 149.25 81.41 12.15
N LEU A 467 148.18 82.03 11.64
CA LEU A 467 148.26 83.20 10.76
C LEU A 467 148.91 84.40 11.47
N LYS A 468 148.61 84.62 12.76
CA LYS A 468 149.31 85.63 13.59
C LYS A 468 150.76 85.28 13.95
N LEU A 469 151.19 84.02 13.79
CA LEU A 469 152.60 83.62 13.94
C LEU A 469 153.38 83.92 12.66
N ALA A 470 152.86 83.51 11.50
CA ALA A 470 153.44 83.79 10.18
C ALA A 470 153.61 85.31 9.93
N ALA A 471 152.64 86.12 10.40
CA ALA A 471 152.72 87.58 10.35
C ALA A 471 153.77 88.23 11.28
N ARG A 472 154.45 87.44 12.14
CA ARG A 472 155.63 87.89 12.91
C ARG A 472 156.95 87.44 12.27
N GLU A 473 156.95 86.31 11.58
CA GLU A 473 158.14 85.75 10.92
C GLU A 473 158.59 86.61 9.72
N THR A 474 157.64 87.20 8.98
CA THR A 474 157.95 88.15 7.89
C THR A 474 158.65 89.43 8.36
N GLY A 475 158.43 89.87 9.61
CA GLY A 475 159.11 91.03 10.19
C GLY A 475 160.60 90.80 10.48
N ALA A 476 161.00 89.55 10.77
CA ALA A 476 162.38 89.21 11.08
C ALA A 476 163.29 89.20 9.82
N LEU A 477 162.74 88.78 8.67
CA LEU A 477 163.48 88.72 7.40
C LEU A 477 163.87 90.11 6.88
N GLN A 478 163.01 91.11 7.05
CA GLN A 478 163.30 92.50 6.66
C GLN A 478 164.50 93.08 7.43
N ALA A 479 164.62 92.72 8.72
CA ALA A 479 165.72 93.17 9.58
C ALA A 479 167.05 92.43 9.33
N ALA A 480 167.00 91.20 8.81
CA ALA A 480 168.20 90.43 8.48
C ALA A 480 168.93 90.99 7.24
N LYS A 481 168.18 91.40 6.19
CA LYS A 481 168.76 91.89 4.93
C LYS A 481 169.68 93.11 5.15
N ASN A 482 169.16 94.15 5.79
CA ASN A 482 169.86 95.41 6.03
C ASN A 482 171.09 95.28 6.96
N LYS A 483 171.29 94.10 7.58
CA LYS A 483 172.45 93.82 8.43
C LYS A 483 173.61 93.18 7.68
N LEU A 484 173.35 92.34 6.66
CA LEU A 484 174.42 91.77 5.82
C LEU A 484 175.10 92.82 4.95
N GLU A 485 174.33 93.77 4.39
CA GLU A 485 174.85 94.79 3.46
C GLU A 485 176.00 95.62 4.10
N LYS A 486 175.94 95.90 5.41
CA LYS A 486 177.03 96.57 6.15
C LYS A 486 178.20 95.69 6.57
N GLN A 487 178.05 94.37 6.63
CA GLN A 487 179.14 93.48 7.06
C GLN A 487 180.12 93.13 5.93
N VAL A 488 179.71 93.30 4.67
CA VAL A 488 180.59 93.10 3.50
C VAL A 488 181.66 94.20 3.43
N GLU A 489 181.29 95.47 3.68
CA GLU A 489 182.23 96.60 3.60
C GLU A 489 183.38 96.50 4.62
N GLU A 490 183.09 96.15 5.88
CA GLU A 490 184.09 96.07 6.97
C GLU A 490 185.11 94.94 6.77
N LEU A 491 184.69 93.78 6.24
CA LEU A 491 185.56 92.59 6.13
C LEU A 491 186.64 92.73 5.06
N THR A 492 186.40 93.52 4.00
CA THR A 492 187.39 93.81 2.95
C THR A 492 188.66 94.47 3.49
N TRP A 493 188.55 95.24 4.59
CA TRP A 493 189.66 96.02 5.14
C TRP A 493 190.60 95.18 6.01
N ARG A 494 190.06 94.28 6.87
CA ARG A 494 190.87 93.54 7.86
C ARG A 494 191.86 92.54 7.24
N LEU A 495 191.54 91.97 6.07
CA LEU A 495 192.36 90.92 5.44
C LEU A 495 193.78 91.39 5.04
N GLN A 496 193.97 92.69 4.84
CA GLN A 496 195.29 93.26 4.48
C GLN A 496 196.24 93.43 5.67
N LEU A 497 195.74 93.41 6.91
CA LEU A 497 196.54 93.68 8.11
C LEU A 497 197.14 92.40 8.73
N GLU A 498 196.36 91.32 8.81
CA GLU A 498 196.73 90.10 9.54
C GLU A 498 197.96 89.38 8.97
N LYS A 499 198.24 89.54 7.67
CA LYS A 499 199.36 88.86 6.99
C LYS A 499 200.76 89.25 7.50
N ARG A 500 200.92 90.35 8.26
CA ARG A 500 202.23 90.76 8.78
C ARG A 500 202.60 90.13 10.13
N MET A 501 201.63 89.85 10.99
CA MET A 501 201.89 89.52 12.41
C MET A 501 202.24 88.05 12.69
N ARG A 502 202.22 87.16 11.69
CA ARG A 502 202.58 85.73 11.89
C ARG A 502 204.08 85.43 11.76
N ALA A 503 204.91 86.38 11.36
CA ALA A 503 206.36 86.17 11.30
C ALA A 503 207.03 86.18 12.69
N ASP A 504 206.64 87.13 13.55
CA ASP A 504 207.40 87.52 14.74
C ASP A 504 207.20 86.59 15.96
N LEU A 505 206.31 85.59 15.87
CA LEU A 505 205.84 84.79 17.01
C LEU A 505 206.44 83.38 17.09
N GLU A 506 207.15 82.94 16.05
CA GLU A 506 207.79 81.62 16.00
C GLU A 506 209.15 81.62 16.74
N GLU A 507 209.81 82.78 16.84
CA GLU A 507 211.13 82.96 17.45
C GLU A 507 211.12 82.78 18.98
N SER A 508 210.13 83.38 19.66
CA SER A 508 210.08 83.47 21.13
C SER A 508 209.96 82.12 21.86
N LYS A 509 209.36 81.09 21.24
CA LYS A 509 209.15 79.78 21.86
C LYS A 509 210.43 78.93 22.00
N SER A 510 211.53 79.34 21.37
CA SER A 510 212.76 78.55 21.31
C SER A 510 213.62 78.60 22.58
N GLN A 511 213.48 79.63 23.44
CA GLN A 511 214.49 79.93 24.47
C GLN A 511 214.12 79.51 25.91
N GLU A 512 212.86 79.51 26.34
CA GLU A 512 212.53 79.17 27.75
C GLU A 512 212.63 77.68 28.08
N ASN A 513 212.25 76.78 27.17
CA ASN A 513 212.25 75.32 27.43
C ASN A 513 213.66 74.76 27.75
N ALA A 514 214.73 75.44 27.36
CA ALA A 514 216.09 75.01 27.64
C ALA A 514 216.51 75.15 29.12
N LYS A 515 215.82 75.98 29.92
CA LYS A 515 216.30 76.39 31.25
C LYS A 515 215.77 75.60 32.46
N LEU A 516 214.77 74.73 32.28
CA LEU A 516 214.23 73.86 33.33
C LEU A 516 214.18 72.37 32.93
N GLN A 517 214.92 72.00 31.88
CA GLN A 517 215.39 70.62 31.71
C GLN A 517 216.63 70.35 32.59
N ALA A 518 217.29 71.40 33.09
CA ALA A 518 218.32 71.33 34.12
C ALA A 518 217.70 71.51 35.51
N ALA A 519 218.13 70.67 36.47
CA ALA A 519 217.70 70.66 37.88
C ALA A 519 216.20 70.96 38.13
N LEU A 520 215.23 70.12 37.72
CA LEU A 520 215.27 68.66 37.53
C LEU A 520 215.72 67.94 38.81
N GLN A 521 216.72 67.06 38.69
CA GLN A 521 217.54 66.55 39.79
C GLN A 521 218.12 67.74 40.58
N GLU A 522 217.78 67.98 41.84
CA GLU A 522 217.17 67.04 42.79
C GLU A 522 216.07 67.73 43.65
N VAL A 523 214.79 67.35 43.59
CA VAL A 523 214.16 66.04 43.95
C VAL A 523 214.25 65.72 45.46
N GLN A 524 215.01 66.50 46.23
CA GLN A 524 215.74 66.00 47.39
C GLN A 524 215.57 66.94 48.58
N GLN A 525 214.49 66.73 49.34
CA GLN A 525 213.95 67.74 50.25
C GLN A 525 213.48 69.00 49.46
N GLN A 526 212.47 69.76 49.87
CA GLN A 526 211.66 69.70 51.09
C GLN A 526 210.17 69.48 50.70
N TYR A 527 209.91 68.55 49.76
CA TYR A 527 208.67 68.28 48.97
C TYR A 527 207.40 67.89 49.78
N LYS A 528 207.15 68.63 50.86
CA LYS A 528 205.94 68.67 51.69
C LYS A 528 205.01 69.78 51.16
N GLU A 529 203.80 69.83 51.73
CA GLU A 529 203.02 71.06 51.98
C GLU A 529 202.48 71.89 50.77
N THR A 530 201.49 72.74 51.07
CA THR A 530 200.87 73.83 50.25
C THR A 530 199.84 73.50 49.14
N LYS A 531 198.90 74.45 48.93
CA LYS A 531 198.11 74.79 47.70
C LYS A 531 196.76 74.06 47.39
N ASP A 532 195.60 74.74 47.18
CA ASP A 532 194.68 75.47 48.13
C ASP A 532 193.54 76.37 47.42
N THR A 533 192.21 76.03 47.56
CA THR A 533 190.83 76.73 47.74
C THR A 533 190.00 77.84 46.86
N LEU A 534 188.59 77.94 47.00
CA LEU A 534 187.44 79.01 46.69
C LEU A 534 186.15 78.65 45.76
N VAL A 535 184.91 79.29 45.48
CA VAL A 535 183.73 80.21 45.98
C VAL A 535 182.50 80.38 44.89
N LYS A 536 181.21 80.96 44.76
CA LYS A 536 179.92 81.71 45.31
C LYS A 536 178.69 81.74 44.21
N GLU A 537 177.38 82.26 44.09
CA GLU A 537 176.04 82.83 44.71
C GLU A 537 174.82 82.97 43.59
N ARG A 538 173.51 83.50 43.47
CA ARG A 538 172.25 84.24 44.08
C ARG A 538 170.96 84.31 43.05
N GLU A 539 169.64 84.83 42.98
CA GLU A 539 168.32 85.44 43.61
C GLU A 539 167.03 85.41 42.57
N ALA A 540 165.70 85.88 42.47
CA ALA A 540 164.42 86.60 43.06
C ALA A 540 163.10 86.54 42.06
N ALA A 541 161.78 87.04 41.99
CA ALA A 541 160.48 87.65 42.65
C ALA A 541 159.22 87.85 41.58
N LYS A 542 157.85 88.28 41.54
CA LYS A 542 156.52 88.90 42.14
C LYS A 542 155.17 88.60 41.22
N LYS A 543 153.79 88.96 41.14
CA LYS A 543 152.43 89.60 41.69
C LYS A 543 151.13 89.32 40.70
N VAL A 544 149.75 89.64 40.60
CA VAL A 544 148.37 90.19 41.18
C VAL A 544 147.10 90.06 40.12
N ALA A 545 145.69 90.29 40.02
CA ALA A 545 144.32 90.87 40.56
C ALA A 545 142.95 90.37 39.75
N GLU A 546 141.55 90.68 39.68
CA GLU A 546 140.20 91.18 40.35
C GLU A 546 138.87 91.06 39.34
N ILE A 547 137.46 91.33 39.33
CA ILE A 547 136.06 91.61 40.05
C ILE A 547 134.75 91.78 39.00
N ALA A 548 133.32 91.91 38.99
CA ALA A 548 131.91 91.93 39.73
C ALA A 548 130.46 91.88 38.85
N PRO A 549 129.12 91.88 39.35
CA PRO A 549 127.71 91.60 38.67
C PRO A 549 126.25 92.35 38.98
N VAL A 550 124.97 92.04 38.41
CA VAL A 550 123.53 92.70 38.62
C VAL A 550 122.05 92.00 38.29
N ILE A 551 120.78 92.64 38.17
CA ILE A 551 119.25 92.16 38.26
C ILE A 551 118.12 92.46 37.07
N LYS A 552 116.69 92.44 36.93
CA LYS A 552 115.27 92.50 37.64
C LYS A 552 113.84 92.00 36.91
N GLU A 553 112.51 92.45 37.16
CA GLU A 553 111.05 91.84 36.85
C GLU A 553 109.83 92.62 36.00
N VAL A 554 108.40 92.52 35.85
CA VAL A 554 107.03 92.02 36.49
C VAL A 554 105.62 91.51 35.71
N PRO A 555 104.43 92.20 35.32
CA PRO A 555 102.86 91.85 35.44
C PRO A 555 101.75 91.94 34.20
N VAL A 556 100.32 91.91 34.05
CA VAL A 556 98.84 91.56 34.60
C VAL A 556 97.58 92.06 33.62
N ILE A 557 96.16 91.91 33.44
CA ILE A 557 94.73 91.21 33.68
C ILE A 557 93.51 91.64 32.62
N ASP A 558 92.08 91.53 32.42
CA ASP A 558 90.64 90.97 32.81
C ASP A 558 89.41 91.17 31.67
N THR A 559 87.97 91.11 31.53
CA THR A 559 86.52 90.83 32.14
C THR A 559 85.16 90.73 31.14
N GLU A 560 83.81 90.52 31.57
CA GLU A 560 82.30 90.79 31.05
C GLU A 560 81.19 89.79 30.33
N LEU A 561 79.81 90.02 30.41
CA LEU A 561 78.56 89.33 29.83
C LEU A 561 77.29 90.25 29.46
N MET A 562 76.66 90.18 28.25
CA MET A 562 75.23 90.60 27.97
C MET A 562 74.70 90.27 26.53
N ASN A 563 73.72 89.35 26.30
CA ASN A 563 73.07 89.16 24.95
C ASN A 563 71.85 88.19 24.82
N LYS A 564 71.17 87.75 25.90
CA LYS A 564 70.34 86.50 25.86
C LYS A 564 68.81 86.61 25.71
N LEU A 565 68.21 87.79 25.56
CA LEU A 565 66.75 88.00 25.75
C LEU A 565 65.94 88.39 24.49
N ARG A 566 66.24 87.79 23.33
CA ARG A 566 65.42 87.98 22.10
C ARG A 566 64.97 86.66 21.44
N ASP A 567 65.75 85.59 21.57
CA ASP A 567 65.54 84.33 20.83
C ASP A 567 64.45 83.39 21.40
N GLU A 568 63.79 83.75 22.50
CA GLU A 568 62.82 82.86 23.16
C GLU A 568 61.37 83.06 22.70
N ASN A 569 61.01 84.24 22.19
CA ASN A 569 59.60 84.58 21.94
C ASN A 569 58.99 83.83 20.73
N ASP A 570 59.75 83.66 19.63
CA ASP A 570 59.28 82.92 18.45
C ASP A 570 59.19 81.40 18.67
N LYS A 571 59.81 80.86 19.73
CA LYS A 571 59.69 79.44 20.10
C LYS A 571 58.33 79.09 20.71
N LEU A 572 57.57 80.07 21.20
CA LEU A 572 56.25 79.82 21.81
C LEU A 572 55.14 79.64 20.78
N LYS A 573 55.13 80.41 19.68
CA LYS A 573 54.13 80.27 18.61
C LYS A 573 54.19 78.91 17.89
N THR A 574 55.36 78.28 17.83
CA THR A 574 55.54 76.95 17.24
C THR A 574 55.21 75.80 18.20
N LEU A 575 55.00 76.08 19.49
CA LEU A 575 54.60 75.08 20.48
C LEU A 575 53.08 74.89 20.54
N VAL A 576 52.29 75.97 20.35
CA VAL A 576 50.82 75.92 20.45
C VAL A 576 50.20 75.04 19.35
N SER A 577 50.54 75.26 18.09
CA SER A 577 50.05 74.43 16.96
C SER A 577 50.55 72.98 16.99
N SER A 578 51.61 72.70 17.75
CA SER A 578 52.11 71.35 18.04
C SER A 578 51.31 70.64 19.14
N LEU A 579 50.57 71.40 19.97
CA LEU A 579 49.69 70.88 21.03
C LEU A 579 48.26 70.71 20.53
N GLU A 580 47.70 71.68 19.80
CA GLU A 580 46.37 71.58 19.17
C GLU A 580 46.27 70.31 18.31
N LYS A 581 47.26 70.08 17.43
CA LYS A 581 47.30 68.88 16.59
C LYS A 581 47.45 67.57 17.37
N LYS A 582 47.97 67.60 18.60
CA LYS A 582 48.05 66.41 19.46
C LYS A 582 46.73 66.12 20.17
N ILE A 583 45.92 67.14 20.46
CA ILE A 583 44.59 66.98 21.07
C ILE A 583 43.69 66.23 20.07
N ASP A 584 43.60 66.73 18.83
CA ASP A 584 42.93 66.09 17.69
C ASP A 584 43.30 64.59 17.51
N ASP A 585 44.60 64.30 17.55
CA ASP A 585 45.17 62.95 17.40
C ASP A 585 44.95 62.05 18.64
N THR A 586 44.56 62.60 19.79
CA THR A 586 44.14 61.84 20.98
C THR A 586 42.64 61.66 21.06
N GLU A 587 41.85 62.65 20.67
CA GLU A 587 40.38 62.60 20.71
C GLU A 587 39.83 61.57 19.71
N LYS A 588 40.37 61.53 18.48
CA LYS A 588 40.07 60.47 17.49
C LYS A 588 40.42 59.07 18.00
N LYS A 589 41.54 58.91 18.73
CA LYS A 589 41.92 57.61 19.30
C LYS A 589 41.02 57.21 20.47
N TYR A 590 40.56 58.17 21.26
CA TYR A 590 39.58 57.94 22.31
C TYR A 590 38.27 57.39 21.73
N ASP A 591 37.71 58.04 20.71
CA ASP A 591 36.50 57.59 20.00
C ASP A 591 36.65 56.21 19.34
N GLU A 592 37.79 55.92 18.71
CA GLU A 592 38.09 54.59 18.17
C GLU A 592 38.12 53.52 19.28
N THR A 593 38.78 53.78 20.42
CA THR A 593 38.74 52.85 21.56
C THR A 593 37.34 52.73 22.19
N ASN A 594 36.55 53.81 22.20
CA ASN A 594 35.22 53.83 22.79
C ASN A 594 34.27 52.92 21.98
N LYS A 595 34.23 53.07 20.65
CA LYS A 595 33.48 52.17 19.75
C LYS A 595 33.92 50.71 19.86
N ILE A 596 35.22 50.44 19.97
CA ILE A 596 35.74 49.08 20.18
C ILE A 596 35.30 48.52 21.53
N SER A 597 35.10 49.36 22.55
CA SER A 597 34.57 48.95 23.86
C SER A 597 33.06 48.65 23.80
N GLU A 598 32.27 49.47 23.10
CA GLU A 598 30.83 49.24 22.90
C GLU A 598 30.57 47.96 22.10
N GLU A 599 31.34 47.70 21.03
CA GLU A 599 31.27 46.43 20.29
C GLU A 599 31.60 45.22 21.18
N ARG A 600 32.57 45.35 22.08
CA ARG A 600 32.95 44.27 23.02
C ARG A 600 31.88 44.07 24.08
N LEU A 601 31.28 45.13 24.60
CA LEU A 601 30.17 45.07 25.54
C LEU A 601 28.96 44.36 24.90
N LYS A 602 28.61 44.73 23.67
CA LYS A 602 27.51 44.08 22.93
C LYS A 602 27.80 42.59 22.68
N LYS A 603 29.03 42.24 22.28
CA LYS A 603 29.47 40.83 22.12
C LYS A 603 29.53 40.05 23.44
N ALA A 604 29.69 40.73 24.58
CA ALA A 604 29.59 40.12 25.91
C ALA A 604 28.13 39.83 26.28
N MET A 605 27.22 40.80 26.12
CA MET A 605 25.78 40.61 26.37
C MET A 605 25.16 39.53 25.46
N ASP A 606 25.57 39.48 24.18
CA ASP A 606 25.20 38.42 23.22
C ASP A 606 25.73 37.02 23.62
N ALA A 607 26.74 36.94 24.49
CA ALA A 607 27.27 35.69 25.03
C ALA A 607 26.62 35.34 26.38
N GLU A 608 26.33 36.34 27.21
CA GLU A 608 25.64 36.22 28.50
C GLU A 608 24.20 35.71 28.30
N SER A 609 23.45 36.28 27.35
CA SER A 609 22.14 35.77 26.94
C SER A 609 22.17 34.31 26.45
N LYS A 610 23.27 33.87 25.79
CA LYS A 610 23.42 32.47 25.37
C LYS A 610 23.81 31.54 26.53
N ILE A 611 24.46 32.07 27.57
CA ILE A 611 24.73 31.34 28.81
C ILE A 611 23.42 31.17 29.58
N ASP A 612 22.53 32.15 29.61
CA ASP A 612 21.21 32.03 30.22
C ASP A 612 20.29 31.06 29.47
N ASP A 613 20.27 31.08 28.13
CA ASP A 613 19.57 30.06 27.33
C ASP A 613 20.11 28.65 27.62
N LEU A 614 21.44 28.50 27.75
CA LEU A 614 22.07 27.23 28.13
C LEU A 614 21.78 26.82 29.58
N ASN A 615 21.70 27.75 30.52
CA ASN A 615 21.30 27.48 31.91
C ASN A 615 19.84 27.04 31.99
N MET A 616 18.94 27.69 31.24
CA MET A 616 17.52 27.29 31.16
C MET A 616 17.33 25.94 30.45
N ALA A 617 18.15 25.64 29.44
CA ALA A 617 18.20 24.31 28.83
C ALA A 617 18.77 23.25 29.79
N MET A 618 19.79 23.59 30.58
CA MET A 618 20.37 22.71 31.60
C MET A 618 19.38 22.41 32.73
N LEU A 619 18.66 23.41 33.23
CA LEU A 619 17.60 23.24 34.24
C LEU A 619 16.49 22.30 33.73
N ARG A 620 16.01 22.49 32.48
CA ARG A 620 15.04 21.58 31.85
C ARG A 620 15.57 20.15 31.62
N LEU A 621 16.87 19.98 31.42
CA LEU A 621 17.50 18.66 31.38
C LEU A 621 17.63 18.04 32.77
N GLN A 622 17.93 18.85 33.79
CA GLN A 622 18.08 18.42 35.18
C GLN A 622 16.72 18.02 35.79
N GLU A 623 15.65 18.74 35.46
CA GLU A 623 14.25 18.37 35.74
C GLU A 623 13.87 17.03 35.05
N LYS A 624 14.19 16.87 33.77
CA LYS A 624 13.96 15.59 33.06
C LYS A 624 14.75 14.42 33.64
N ILE A 625 15.99 14.64 34.07
CA ILE A 625 16.80 13.63 34.77
C ILE A 625 16.18 13.28 36.13
N SER A 626 15.72 14.27 36.90
CA SER A 626 15.00 14.03 38.16
C SER A 626 13.74 13.18 37.95
N ASN A 627 12.95 13.46 36.91
CA ASN A 627 11.75 12.70 36.59
C ASN A 627 12.08 11.26 36.13
N MET A 628 13.13 11.09 35.31
CA MET A 628 13.64 9.76 34.94
C MET A 628 14.18 8.99 36.16
N GLU A 629 14.80 9.65 37.12
CA GLU A 629 15.26 9.01 38.37
C GLU A 629 14.11 8.63 39.30
N THR A 630 12.99 9.36 39.31
CA THR A 630 11.78 8.92 40.02
C THR A 630 11.14 7.73 39.32
N ASP A 631 11.04 7.73 37.98
CA ASP A 631 10.50 6.63 37.20
C ASP A 631 11.34 5.35 37.36
N GLU A 632 12.68 5.46 37.35
CA GLU A 632 13.56 4.30 37.57
C GLU A 632 13.44 3.76 39.00
N LYS A 633 13.27 4.62 40.01
CA LYS A 633 13.02 4.18 41.41
C LYS A 633 11.69 3.42 41.52
N VAL A 634 10.62 3.91 40.89
CA VAL A 634 9.31 3.23 40.85
C VAL A 634 9.41 1.88 40.13
N GLN A 635 10.06 1.81 38.95
CA GLN A 635 10.24 0.53 38.23
C GLN A 635 11.12 -0.46 38.99
N ARG A 636 12.22 -0.02 39.63
CA ARG A 636 13.08 -0.90 40.43
C ARG A 636 12.37 -1.46 41.67
N GLN A 637 11.44 -0.72 42.27
CA GLN A 637 10.69 -1.18 43.44
C GLN A 637 9.54 -2.12 43.08
N ALA A 638 8.95 -1.99 41.88
CA ALA A 638 7.91 -2.89 41.38
C ALA A 638 8.43 -4.30 40.98
N LEU A 639 9.73 -4.45 40.70
CA LEU A 639 10.33 -5.70 40.21
C LEU A 639 10.73 -6.71 41.32
N LEU A 640 10.37 -6.45 42.59
CA LEU A 640 10.74 -7.30 43.73
C LEU A 640 9.57 -7.87 44.54
N SER A 641 8.35 -7.99 43.97
CA SER A 641 7.27 -8.76 44.64
C SER A 641 6.15 -9.28 43.72
N THR A 642 6.33 -10.48 43.15
CA THR A 642 5.22 -11.46 42.99
C THR A 642 5.75 -12.87 42.68
N PRO A 643 5.42 -13.92 43.47
CA PRO A 643 5.89 -15.29 43.25
C PRO A 643 4.87 -16.18 42.52
N VAL A 644 5.35 -17.29 41.93
CA VAL A 644 4.50 -18.42 41.50
C VAL A 644 4.97 -19.70 42.19
N ARG A 645 4.00 -20.45 42.73
CA ARG A 645 4.16 -21.62 43.61
C ARG A 645 4.85 -22.82 42.96
N SER A 646 5.58 -23.61 43.75
CA SER A 646 5.21 -25.02 43.97
C SER A 646 5.73 -25.53 45.33
N MET A 647 5.14 -26.64 45.81
CA MET A 647 5.49 -27.43 47.00
C MET A 647 5.39 -26.77 48.38
N SER A 648 4.57 -27.38 49.24
CA SER A 648 4.63 -27.33 50.70
C SER A 648 4.06 -28.64 51.22
N GLU A 649 4.73 -29.27 52.18
CA GLU A 649 4.26 -30.48 52.86
C GLU A 649 4.16 -30.21 54.38
N HIS A 650 3.03 -30.65 54.95
CA HIS A 650 2.86 -31.09 56.34
C HIS A 650 3.13 -30.15 57.56
N LEU A 651 2.01 -29.90 58.27
CA LEU A 651 1.76 -30.13 59.72
C LEU A 651 1.80 -28.99 60.78
N SER A 652 0.64 -28.87 61.47
CA SER A 652 0.37 -28.44 62.87
C SER A 652 0.73 -27.01 63.35
N ILE A 653 -0.15 -26.14 63.90
CA ILE A 653 -1.08 -26.26 65.07
C ILE A 653 -0.27 -26.38 66.38
N PRO A 654 -0.38 -25.48 67.42
CA PRO A 654 -1.64 -25.16 68.15
C PRO A 654 -1.90 -23.75 68.79
N ILE A 655 -3.20 -23.41 68.97
CA ILE A 655 -3.90 -22.86 70.20
C ILE A 655 -3.79 -21.36 70.66
N VAL A 656 -4.96 -20.64 70.65
CA VAL A 656 -5.71 -19.83 71.71
C VAL A 656 -4.95 -18.79 72.59
N PRO A 657 -5.46 -17.58 72.99
CA PRO A 657 -6.86 -17.14 73.31
C PRO A 657 -7.41 -15.92 72.49
N LYS A 658 -8.74 -15.60 72.43
CA LYS A 658 -9.71 -15.00 73.41
C LYS A 658 -9.24 -13.65 73.99
N ASN A 659 -10.04 -12.58 74.15
CA ASN A 659 -11.49 -12.26 74.06
C ASN A 659 -11.63 -10.73 73.73
N LEU A 660 -12.76 -10.07 73.40
CA LEU A 660 -14.18 -10.43 73.09
C LEU A 660 -14.69 -9.48 71.94
N GLU A 661 -15.83 -8.76 71.84
CA GLU A 661 -17.05 -8.52 72.67
C GLU A 661 -18.32 -8.20 71.82
N ASN A 662 -19.31 -7.49 72.40
CA ASN A 662 -20.74 -7.34 72.02
C ASN A 662 -21.05 -6.25 70.95
N GLY A 663 -22.22 -6.22 70.27
CA GLY A 663 -23.35 -7.17 70.22
C GLY A 663 -24.72 -6.51 69.88
N TYR A 664 -25.72 -7.32 69.45
CA TYR A 664 -27.17 -7.02 69.23
C TYR A 664 -27.60 -6.16 68.02
N HIS A 665 -28.79 -6.32 67.40
CA HIS A 665 -29.64 -7.50 67.02
C HIS A 665 -30.85 -6.97 66.18
N GLU A 666 -31.28 -7.68 65.11
CA GLU A 666 -32.67 -7.74 64.51
C GLU A 666 -33.47 -6.44 64.14
N ALA A 667 -34.56 -6.41 63.35
CA ALA A 667 -35.10 -7.29 62.28
C ALA A 667 -36.22 -6.56 61.44
N GLU A 668 -36.51 -7.10 60.24
CA GLU A 668 -37.80 -7.09 59.49
C GLU A 668 -38.46 -5.80 58.90
N GLU A 669 -39.43 -6.08 58.01
CA GLU A 669 -40.26 -5.22 57.13
C GLU A 669 -41.36 -4.40 57.90
N PRO A 670 -41.98 -3.31 57.36
CA PRO A 670 -42.86 -3.38 56.18
C PRO A 670 -43.09 -2.09 55.33
N LYS A 671 -44.17 -2.16 54.53
CA LYS A 671 -44.65 -1.31 53.41
C LYS A 671 -45.02 0.16 53.72
N GLU A 672 -45.10 0.93 52.62
CA GLU A 672 -45.97 2.09 52.28
C GLU A 672 -46.99 2.63 53.33
N PRO A 673 -47.31 3.96 53.39
CA PRO A 673 -47.60 4.75 52.18
C PRO A 673 -47.32 6.28 52.15
N GLN A 674 -47.51 6.83 50.95
CA GLN A 674 -48.00 8.16 50.53
C GLN A 674 -48.36 9.22 51.61
N SER A 675 -47.83 10.44 51.47
CA SER A 675 -48.63 11.64 51.12
C SER A 675 -47.73 12.88 50.89
N ALA A 676 -48.22 13.86 50.13
CA ALA A 676 -47.58 15.15 49.80
C ALA A 676 -48.61 16.28 50.01
N PRO A 677 -48.42 17.57 49.62
CA PRO A 677 -47.22 18.34 49.18
C PRO A 677 -47.06 19.55 50.17
N PRO A 678 -46.73 20.84 49.84
CA PRO A 678 -46.19 21.47 48.62
C PRO A 678 -45.09 22.55 48.81
N ALA A 679 -44.56 23.05 47.66
CA ALA A 679 -44.19 24.45 47.36
C ALA A 679 -43.07 25.19 48.14
N LEU A 680 -42.29 26.11 47.56
CA LEU A 680 -42.04 26.52 46.16
C LEU A 680 -40.73 27.37 46.11
N LYS A 681 -40.00 27.32 44.97
CA LYS A 681 -39.19 28.42 44.38
C LYS A 681 -37.87 28.90 45.02
N ASP A 682 -36.85 29.33 44.26
CA ASP A 682 -36.58 29.22 42.80
C ASP A 682 -35.07 29.45 42.46
N TYR A 683 -34.72 29.34 41.17
CA TYR A 683 -33.46 29.69 40.48
C TYR A 683 -32.24 28.76 40.60
N GLY A 684 -31.87 28.13 39.47
CA GLY A 684 -30.61 27.39 39.29
C GLY A 684 -30.56 26.47 38.07
N ASN A 685 -30.72 26.98 36.85
CA ASN A 685 -30.74 26.15 35.62
C ASN A 685 -29.40 25.45 35.31
N GLY A 686 -29.47 24.17 34.93
CA GLY A 686 -28.34 23.38 34.39
C GLY A 686 -28.70 21.89 34.26
N ASP A 687 -29.00 21.42 33.04
CA ASP A 687 -29.69 20.14 32.82
C ASP A 687 -28.84 18.86 33.04
N PRO A 688 -29.46 17.73 33.44
CA PRO A 688 -28.79 16.46 33.73
C PRO A 688 -28.81 15.47 32.55
N LYS A 689 -27.82 14.55 32.49
CA LYS A 689 -27.96 13.26 31.79
C LYS A 689 -27.50 12.09 32.64
N LEU A 690 -28.39 11.11 32.78
CA LEU A 690 -28.28 9.93 33.64
C LEU A 690 -27.46 8.79 33.00
N LYS A 691 -27.10 7.80 33.83
CA LYS A 691 -26.41 6.57 33.41
C LYS A 691 -27.33 5.68 32.55
N LYS A 692 -27.26 5.82 31.23
CA LYS A 692 -27.91 4.89 30.26
C LYS A 692 -27.38 3.46 30.37
N SER A 693 -28.23 2.48 30.06
CA SER A 693 -27.91 1.06 30.01
C SER A 693 -26.94 0.71 28.87
N SER A 694 -26.38 -0.50 28.91
CA SER A 694 -25.44 -0.96 27.87
C SER A 694 -26.13 -1.22 26.52
N ALA A 695 -27.43 -1.49 26.50
CA ALA A 695 -28.19 -1.74 25.27
C ALA A 695 -28.53 -0.44 24.54
N GLU A 696 -28.99 0.58 25.26
CA GLU A 696 -29.26 1.92 24.71
C GLU A 696 -28.00 2.53 24.11
N LYS A 697 -26.85 2.42 24.80
CA LYS A 697 -25.55 2.88 24.27
C LYS A 697 -25.13 2.14 22.99
N GLN A 698 -25.42 0.84 22.88
CA GLN A 698 -25.11 0.11 21.65
C GLN A 698 -26.05 0.52 20.52
N GLN A 699 -27.34 0.74 20.79
CA GLN A 699 -28.30 1.27 19.83
C GLN A 699 -27.88 2.66 19.31
N GLU A 700 -27.52 3.59 20.21
CA GLU A 700 -27.05 4.94 19.86
C GLU A 700 -25.78 4.93 19.00
N ASN A 701 -24.88 3.98 19.20
CA ASN A 701 -23.72 3.80 18.33
C ASN A 701 -24.13 3.27 16.94
N VAL A 702 -25.14 2.39 16.84
CA VAL A 702 -25.65 1.94 15.54
C VAL A 702 -26.41 3.07 14.84
N ASP A 703 -27.14 3.91 15.58
CA ASP A 703 -27.76 5.13 15.04
C ASP A 703 -26.71 6.06 14.43
N ALA A 704 -25.67 6.42 15.18
CA ALA A 704 -24.58 7.28 14.70
C ALA A 704 -23.84 6.70 13.47
N LEU A 705 -23.65 5.37 13.40
CA LEU A 705 -23.07 4.73 12.21
C LEU A 705 -23.99 4.89 10.99
N ILE A 706 -25.29 4.66 11.14
CA ILE A 706 -26.28 4.78 10.05
C ILE A 706 -26.35 6.23 9.57
N ASP A 707 -26.44 7.21 10.48
CA ASP A 707 -26.56 8.63 10.14
C ASP A 707 -25.30 9.19 9.43
N CYS A 708 -24.12 8.65 9.74
CA CYS A 708 -22.88 9.01 9.03
C CYS A 708 -22.79 8.32 7.66
N VAL A 709 -23.08 7.02 7.59
CA VAL A 709 -23.03 6.20 6.36
C VAL A 709 -24.14 6.57 5.35
N ALA A 710 -25.21 7.22 5.81
CA ALA A 710 -26.25 7.79 4.95
C ALA A 710 -25.78 8.97 4.08
N LYS A 711 -24.65 9.59 4.44
CA LYS A 711 -23.99 10.62 3.63
C LYS A 711 -23.11 9.97 2.56
N ASN A 712 -22.85 10.67 1.47
CA ASN A 712 -21.76 10.30 0.58
C ASN A 712 -20.43 10.62 1.29
N LEU A 713 -19.75 9.57 1.80
CA LEU A 713 -18.47 9.67 2.51
C LEU A 713 -17.26 9.61 1.57
N GLY A 714 -17.49 9.50 0.26
CA GLY A 714 -16.45 9.48 -0.77
C GLY A 714 -15.46 8.31 -0.66
N TYR A 715 -14.25 8.58 -1.13
CA TYR A 715 -13.22 7.58 -1.40
C TYR A 715 -11.86 7.99 -0.82
N CYS A 716 -11.13 7.05 -0.24
CA CYS A 716 -9.75 7.21 0.20
C CYS A 716 -8.86 6.31 -0.68
N GLU A 717 -7.91 6.90 -1.40
CA GLU A 717 -7.04 6.20 -2.38
C GLU A 717 -7.82 5.32 -3.39
N GLY A 718 -9.02 5.78 -3.78
CA GLY A 718 -9.90 5.05 -4.70
C GLY A 718 -10.66 3.87 -4.06
N LYS A 719 -10.74 3.80 -2.73
CA LYS A 719 -11.52 2.81 -1.98
C LYS A 719 -12.69 3.47 -1.23
N PRO A 720 -13.90 2.90 -1.26
CA PRO A 720 -15.08 3.51 -0.62
C PRO A 720 -14.97 3.53 0.92
N VAL A 721 -15.04 4.74 1.49
CA VAL A 721 -14.86 4.97 2.94
C VAL A 721 -16.01 4.37 3.76
N ALA A 722 -17.25 4.46 3.27
CA ALA A 722 -18.41 3.94 3.99
C ALA A 722 -18.36 2.41 4.12
N ALA A 723 -18.08 1.68 3.03
CA ALA A 723 -17.90 0.23 3.05
C ALA A 723 -16.86 -0.25 4.08
N PHE A 724 -15.69 0.41 4.13
CA PHE A 724 -14.63 0.09 5.09
C PHE A 724 -15.03 0.42 6.54
N THR A 725 -15.69 1.56 6.75
CA THR A 725 -16.20 2.02 8.05
C THR A 725 -17.27 1.07 8.60
N ILE A 726 -18.24 0.66 7.78
CA ILE A 726 -19.23 -0.38 8.10
C ILE A 726 -18.51 -1.68 8.51
N TYR A 727 -17.54 -2.13 7.72
CA TYR A 727 -16.81 -3.37 7.97
C TYR A 727 -16.05 -3.37 9.30
N LYS A 728 -15.25 -2.34 9.60
CA LYS A 728 -14.56 -2.22 10.91
C LYS A 728 -15.56 -2.20 12.07
N CYS A 729 -16.67 -1.48 11.97
CA CYS A 729 -17.70 -1.44 13.02
C CYS A 729 -18.34 -2.81 13.27
N LEU A 730 -18.75 -3.52 12.22
CA LEU A 730 -19.33 -4.86 12.32
C LEU A 730 -18.34 -5.87 12.91
N LEU A 731 -17.04 -5.76 12.58
CA LEU A 731 -15.98 -6.61 13.12
C LEU A 731 -15.71 -6.32 14.60
N HIS A 732 -15.62 -5.04 15.00
CA HIS A 732 -15.38 -4.63 16.38
C HIS A 732 -16.56 -5.01 17.30
N TRP A 733 -17.80 -4.78 16.86
CA TRP A 733 -19.01 -5.20 17.58
C TRP A 733 -19.28 -6.72 17.49
N LYS A 734 -18.40 -7.49 16.83
CA LYS A 734 -18.54 -8.94 16.60
C LYS A 734 -19.87 -9.36 15.99
N SER A 735 -20.49 -8.51 15.17
CA SER A 735 -21.82 -8.76 14.60
C SER A 735 -21.87 -10.03 13.74
N PHE A 736 -20.73 -10.48 13.20
CA PHE A 736 -20.60 -11.73 12.44
C PHE A 736 -20.66 -13.01 13.31
N GLU A 737 -20.29 -12.90 14.60
CA GLU A 737 -20.30 -13.99 15.59
C GLU A 737 -21.62 -14.04 16.39
N ALA A 738 -22.50 -13.04 16.22
CA ALA A 738 -23.72 -12.85 16.99
C ALA A 738 -24.89 -13.73 16.50
N GLU A 739 -25.64 -14.33 17.43
CA GLU A 739 -26.82 -15.15 17.10
C GLU A 739 -28.07 -14.33 16.77
N LYS A 740 -28.11 -13.07 17.24
CA LYS A 740 -29.12 -12.05 16.90
C LYS A 740 -28.44 -10.68 16.86
N THR A 741 -28.73 -9.88 15.85
CA THR A 741 -28.30 -8.48 15.74
C THR A 741 -29.24 -7.74 14.78
N SER A 742 -29.63 -6.51 15.11
CA SER A 742 -30.46 -5.64 14.26
C SER A 742 -29.64 -4.77 13.29
N VAL A 743 -28.30 -4.78 13.42
CA VAL A 743 -27.41 -3.91 12.64
C VAL A 743 -27.46 -4.24 11.15
N PHE A 744 -27.55 -5.53 10.81
CA PHE A 744 -27.67 -5.97 9.42
C PHE A 744 -28.96 -5.49 8.77
N ASP A 745 -30.12 -5.67 9.44
CA ASP A 745 -31.42 -5.24 8.91
C ASP A 745 -31.45 -3.73 8.66
N ARG A 746 -30.84 -2.93 9.56
CA ARG A 746 -30.74 -1.48 9.40
C ARG A 746 -29.81 -1.04 8.28
N LEU A 747 -28.67 -1.71 8.10
CA LEU A 747 -27.78 -1.45 6.96
C LEU A 747 -28.46 -1.81 5.63
N ILE A 748 -29.25 -2.88 5.59
CA ILE A 748 -30.06 -3.24 4.42
C ILE A 748 -31.19 -2.21 4.17
N GLN A 749 -31.86 -1.73 5.21
CA GLN A 749 -32.84 -0.64 5.07
C GLN A 749 -32.20 0.65 4.54
N LEU A 750 -31.00 1.00 5.02
CA LEU A 750 -30.26 2.16 4.55
C LEU A 750 -29.91 2.03 3.05
N ILE A 751 -29.25 0.94 2.66
CA ILE A 751 -28.92 0.65 1.25
C ILE A 751 -30.20 0.64 0.40
N GLY A 752 -31.29 0.05 0.90
CA GLY A 752 -32.60 0.05 0.27
C GLY A 752 -33.12 1.45 -0.05
N SER A 753 -33.27 2.30 0.98
CA SER A 753 -33.75 3.67 0.83
C SER A 753 -32.86 4.52 -0.09
N ALA A 754 -31.54 4.32 -0.03
CA ALA A 754 -30.59 5.07 -0.82
C ALA A 754 -30.58 4.69 -2.31
N ILE A 755 -31.22 3.59 -2.72
CA ILE A 755 -31.38 3.19 -4.12
C ILE A 755 -32.84 3.24 -4.63
N GLU A 756 -33.73 3.95 -3.92
CA GLU A 756 -35.11 4.18 -4.38
C GLU A 756 -35.19 5.17 -5.56
N ASN A 757 -34.23 6.08 -5.68
CA ASN A 757 -34.12 6.96 -6.86
C ASN A 757 -33.40 6.23 -8.01
N GLU A 758 -34.16 5.40 -8.74
CA GLU A 758 -33.61 4.54 -9.79
C GLU A 758 -33.09 5.31 -11.03
N GLU A 759 -33.30 6.63 -11.15
CA GLU A 759 -32.77 7.43 -12.28
C GLU A 759 -31.41 8.10 -11.99
N ASP A 760 -30.92 8.09 -10.74
CA ASP A 760 -29.63 8.70 -10.36
C ASP A 760 -28.46 7.71 -10.48
N ASN A 761 -27.89 7.62 -11.69
CA ASN A 761 -26.77 6.75 -11.99
C ASN A 761 -25.50 7.05 -11.17
N ASP A 762 -25.31 8.27 -10.62
CA ASP A 762 -24.12 8.63 -9.84
C ASP A 762 -24.22 8.08 -8.42
N ASN A 763 -25.33 8.35 -7.74
CA ASN A 763 -25.63 7.74 -6.43
C ASN A 763 -25.72 6.21 -6.53
N LEU A 764 -26.29 5.66 -7.61
CA LEU A 764 -26.27 4.21 -7.85
C LEU A 764 -24.84 3.68 -8.04
N ALA A 765 -23.94 4.39 -8.72
CA ALA A 765 -22.54 3.99 -8.85
C ALA A 765 -21.79 4.05 -7.51
N TYR A 766 -22.03 5.08 -6.68
CA TYR A 766 -21.52 5.14 -5.31
C TYR A 766 -21.96 3.93 -4.48
N TRP A 767 -23.25 3.56 -4.51
CA TRP A 767 -23.73 2.39 -3.79
C TRP A 767 -23.27 1.06 -4.41
N LEU A 768 -23.06 0.98 -5.72
CA LEU A 768 -22.46 -0.20 -6.36
C LEU A 768 -21.02 -0.42 -5.88
N SER A 769 -20.21 0.65 -5.84
CA SER A 769 -18.84 0.64 -5.33
C SER A 769 -18.77 0.23 -3.86
N ASN A 770 -19.63 0.82 -3.02
CA ASN A 770 -19.71 0.50 -1.59
C ASN A 770 -20.20 -0.93 -1.31
N THR A 771 -21.31 -1.36 -1.93
CA THR A 771 -21.91 -2.68 -1.67
C THR A 771 -21.02 -3.82 -2.17
N SER A 772 -20.39 -3.68 -3.34
CA SER A 772 -19.45 -4.68 -3.87
C SER A 772 -18.15 -4.76 -3.05
N SER A 773 -17.62 -3.63 -2.58
CA SER A 773 -16.45 -3.60 -1.68
C SER A 773 -16.74 -4.21 -0.30
N LEU A 774 -17.93 -3.92 0.28
CA LEU A 774 -18.36 -4.56 1.52
C LEU A 774 -18.58 -6.07 1.32
N LEU A 775 -19.17 -6.49 0.20
CA LEU A 775 -19.36 -7.91 -0.14
C LEU A 775 -18.02 -8.66 -0.28
N PHE A 776 -17.00 -8.02 -0.85
CA PHE A 776 -15.63 -8.53 -0.88
C PHE A 776 -15.05 -8.75 0.52
N LEU A 777 -15.11 -7.73 1.39
CA LEU A 777 -14.61 -7.81 2.77
C LEU A 777 -15.34 -8.89 3.58
N LEU A 778 -16.66 -9.04 3.40
CA LEU A 778 -17.46 -10.13 3.98
C LEU A 778 -17.05 -11.50 3.45
N GLN A 779 -16.94 -11.68 2.12
CA GLN A 779 -16.55 -12.94 1.50
C GLN A 779 -15.18 -13.43 1.99
N ARG A 780 -14.22 -12.50 2.19
CA ARG A 780 -12.87 -12.80 2.67
C ARG A 780 -12.84 -13.07 4.20
N SER A 781 -13.75 -12.48 4.96
CA SER A 781 -13.87 -12.68 6.42
C SER A 781 -14.59 -13.97 6.82
N LEU A 782 -15.71 -14.28 6.16
CA LEU A 782 -16.65 -15.31 6.59
C LEU A 782 -16.22 -16.69 6.07
N LYS A 783 -15.76 -17.58 6.97
CA LYS A 783 -15.36 -18.94 6.59
C LYS A 783 -16.53 -19.77 6.06
N ALA A 784 -16.43 -20.23 4.81
CA ALA A 784 -17.39 -21.16 4.22
C ALA A 784 -17.34 -22.54 4.89
N ALA A 785 -18.42 -22.92 5.56
CA ALA A 785 -18.56 -24.23 6.20
C ALA A 785 -18.87 -25.34 5.16
N GLY A 786 -17.81 -25.92 4.58
CA GLY A 786 -17.92 -27.22 3.90
C GLY A 786 -17.91 -27.25 2.37
N ALA A 787 -17.25 -26.32 1.68
CA ALA A 787 -17.06 -26.39 0.22
C ALA A 787 -15.91 -27.37 -0.18
N PRO A 788 -16.17 -28.44 -0.95
CA PRO A 788 -15.14 -29.37 -1.39
C PRO A 788 -14.52 -28.95 -2.73
N GLY A 789 -13.42 -28.19 -2.67
CA GLY A 789 -12.47 -28.07 -3.79
C GLY A 789 -12.38 -26.72 -4.47
N THR A 790 -11.42 -25.90 -4.05
CA THR A 790 -10.73 -24.94 -4.91
C THR A 790 -9.21 -25.18 -4.83
N VAL A 791 -8.50 -24.90 -5.92
CA VAL A 791 -7.17 -25.47 -6.17
C VAL A 791 -6.05 -24.62 -5.59
N SER A 792 -5.08 -25.25 -4.91
CA SER A 792 -3.87 -24.58 -4.44
C SER A 792 -3.06 -23.98 -5.59
N ARG A 793 -2.68 -22.69 -5.51
CA ARG A 793 -1.73 -22.03 -6.43
C ARG A 793 -0.53 -22.95 -6.72
N LYS A 794 -0.37 -23.37 -7.99
CA LYS A 794 0.67 -24.31 -8.42
C LYS A 794 2.07 -23.71 -8.14
N LYS A 795 2.95 -24.49 -7.53
CA LYS A 795 4.40 -24.33 -7.72
C LYS A 795 4.79 -24.92 -9.08
N PRO A 796 5.89 -24.45 -9.71
CA PRO A 796 6.44 -25.09 -10.91
C PRO A 796 6.85 -26.54 -10.61
N PRO A 797 6.82 -27.43 -11.62
CA PRO A 797 7.17 -28.84 -11.44
C PRO A 797 8.64 -29.00 -11.05
N GLN A 798 8.94 -29.93 -10.14
CA GLN A 798 10.31 -30.38 -9.88
C GLN A 798 10.63 -31.65 -10.67
N PRO A 799 11.85 -31.80 -11.19
CA PRO A 799 12.24 -32.95 -12.00
C PRO A 799 12.34 -34.24 -11.15
N THR A 800 12.06 -35.37 -11.78
CA THR A 800 11.89 -36.69 -11.15
C THR A 800 13.19 -37.51 -11.04
N SER A 801 14.38 -36.93 -11.21
CA SER A 801 15.67 -37.63 -11.10
C SER A 801 16.53 -37.14 -9.93
N LEU A 802 17.26 -38.07 -9.29
CA LEU A 802 18.14 -37.81 -8.15
C LEU A 802 19.28 -36.84 -8.48
N PHE A 803 19.77 -36.84 -9.72
CA PHE A 803 20.93 -36.04 -10.14
C PHE A 803 20.64 -34.53 -10.19
N GLY A 804 19.38 -34.13 -10.41
CA GLY A 804 18.99 -32.73 -10.50
C GLY A 804 19.13 -31.92 -9.19
N ARG A 805 19.40 -32.58 -8.05
CA ARG A 805 19.46 -31.91 -6.73
C ARG A 805 20.84 -31.39 -6.31
N MET A 806 21.93 -31.80 -6.95
CA MET A 806 23.28 -31.34 -6.57
C MET A 806 23.75 -30.11 -7.38
N ALA A 807 23.31 -29.97 -8.63
CA ALA A 807 23.94 -29.07 -9.62
C ALA A 807 23.55 -27.57 -9.53
N GLN A 808 22.91 -27.10 -8.46
CA GLN A 808 22.63 -25.66 -8.25
C GLN A 808 23.12 -25.12 -6.89
N GLY A 809 23.95 -25.88 -6.17
CA GLY A 809 24.69 -25.37 -5.02
C GLY A 809 25.87 -24.48 -5.41
N LEU A 810 25.68 -23.40 -6.19
CA LEU A 810 26.69 -22.35 -6.45
C LEU A 810 26.14 -21.11 -7.21
N ARG A 811 25.39 -20.24 -6.52
CA ARG A 811 25.31 -18.79 -6.78
C ARG A 811 24.73 -18.06 -5.57
N SER A 812 25.30 -16.91 -5.22
CA SER A 812 24.99 -16.20 -3.97
C SER A 812 23.58 -15.64 -3.93
N ALA A 813 22.90 -15.83 -2.79
CA ALA A 813 21.73 -15.02 -2.45
C ALA A 813 22.21 -13.73 -1.77
N SER A 814 22.10 -12.60 -2.47
CA SER A 814 22.26 -11.27 -1.87
C SER A 814 21.02 -10.91 -1.06
N PHE A 815 20.86 -11.54 0.12
CA PHE A 815 19.87 -11.10 1.10
C PHE A 815 20.38 -9.88 1.85
N ALA A 816 19.75 -8.73 1.59
CA ALA A 816 19.81 -7.56 2.45
C ALA A 816 18.38 -7.23 2.91
N ASN A 817 18.27 -6.79 4.16
CA ASN A 817 17.07 -6.31 4.85
C ASN A 817 15.91 -7.31 5.02
N MET A 818 15.67 -7.66 6.29
CA MET A 818 14.38 -8.14 6.75
C MET A 818 13.37 -6.99 6.73
N HIS A 819 12.08 -7.31 6.58
CA HIS A 819 11.03 -6.62 7.31
C HIS A 819 10.10 -7.67 7.95
N VAL A 820 9.39 -7.26 9.00
CA VAL A 820 8.43 -8.12 9.72
C VAL A 820 7.07 -7.99 9.06
N GLU A 821 6.52 -9.09 8.53
CA GLU A 821 5.15 -9.09 8.01
C GLU A 821 4.15 -9.13 9.16
N ALA A 822 3.78 -7.93 9.62
CA ALA A 822 2.48 -7.67 10.23
C ALA A 822 1.62 -6.96 9.18
N THR A 823 0.72 -7.70 8.52
CA THR A 823 -0.41 -7.19 7.71
C THR A 823 -1.22 -8.36 7.19
N ASP A 824 -2.34 -8.67 7.85
CA ASP A 824 -3.40 -9.51 7.31
C ASP A 824 -4.70 -8.73 7.57
N VAL A 825 -5.12 -7.93 6.57
CA VAL A 825 -6.12 -6.86 6.72
C VAL A 825 -7.52 -7.41 7.05
N VAL A 826 -7.78 -8.67 6.69
CA VAL A 826 -9.09 -9.32 6.83
C VAL A 826 -9.03 -10.43 7.87
N ARG A 827 -9.67 -10.20 9.03
CA ARG A 827 -9.78 -11.20 10.10
C ARG A 827 -10.79 -12.27 9.72
N GLN A 828 -10.33 -13.53 9.61
CA GLN A 828 -11.22 -14.65 9.35
C GLN A 828 -12.07 -15.03 10.58
N VAL A 829 -13.39 -15.05 10.42
CA VAL A 829 -14.41 -15.26 11.46
C VAL A 829 -15.31 -16.45 11.11
N GLU A 830 -15.87 -17.11 12.13
CA GLU A 830 -16.89 -18.16 11.99
C GLU A 830 -18.28 -17.52 11.98
N ALA A 831 -18.95 -17.55 10.81
CA ALA A 831 -20.17 -16.80 10.56
C ALA A 831 -21.41 -17.47 11.19
N LYS A 832 -22.20 -16.70 11.95
CA LYS A 832 -23.56 -17.09 12.34
C LYS A 832 -24.57 -16.77 11.22
N TYR A 833 -25.75 -17.39 11.29
CA TYR A 833 -26.81 -17.26 10.28
C TYR A 833 -27.17 -15.81 9.88
N PRO A 834 -27.29 -14.82 10.79
CA PRO A 834 -27.58 -13.44 10.39
C PRO A 834 -26.52 -12.82 9.45
N ALA A 835 -25.25 -13.18 9.62
CA ALA A 835 -24.16 -12.69 8.78
C ALA A 835 -24.14 -13.34 7.38
N LEU A 836 -24.58 -14.60 7.28
CA LEU A 836 -24.76 -15.29 6.01
C LEU A 836 -25.96 -14.71 5.24
N LEU A 837 -27.06 -14.42 5.94
CA LEU A 837 -28.23 -13.76 5.37
C LEU A 837 -27.90 -12.34 4.89
N PHE A 838 -27.18 -11.55 5.70
CA PHE A 838 -26.72 -10.21 5.32
C PHE A 838 -25.84 -10.24 4.06
N LYS A 839 -24.92 -11.20 3.97
CA LYS A 839 -24.11 -11.41 2.76
C LYS A 839 -24.98 -11.73 1.54
N GLN A 840 -25.98 -12.61 1.68
CA GLN A 840 -26.89 -12.97 0.58
C GLN A 840 -27.76 -11.78 0.13
N GLN A 841 -28.26 -10.99 1.08
CA GLN A 841 -29.00 -9.76 0.79
C GLN A 841 -28.11 -8.75 0.07
N LEU A 842 -26.89 -8.52 0.56
CA LEU A 842 -25.92 -7.60 -0.06
C LEU A 842 -25.54 -8.03 -1.49
N THR A 843 -25.42 -9.34 -1.76
CA THR A 843 -25.28 -9.85 -3.14
C THR A 843 -26.44 -9.42 -4.02
N ALA A 844 -27.69 -9.63 -3.58
CA ALA A 844 -28.88 -9.23 -4.32
C ALA A 844 -28.99 -7.70 -4.52
N TYR A 845 -28.42 -6.90 -3.62
CA TYR A 845 -28.30 -5.44 -3.80
C TYR A 845 -27.27 -5.05 -4.86
N VAL A 846 -26.07 -5.66 -4.87
CA VAL A 846 -25.08 -5.47 -5.96
C VAL A 846 -25.70 -5.83 -7.31
N GLU A 847 -26.42 -6.95 -7.36
CA GLU A 847 -27.16 -7.42 -8.54
C GLU A 847 -28.27 -6.44 -8.98
N LYS A 848 -29.09 -5.92 -8.05
CA LYS A 848 -30.14 -4.92 -8.35
C LYS A 848 -29.54 -3.61 -8.88
N ILE A 849 -28.53 -3.06 -8.20
CA ILE A 849 -27.93 -1.76 -8.56
C ILE A 849 -27.27 -1.84 -9.95
N TYR A 850 -26.51 -2.90 -10.20
CA TYR A 850 -25.95 -3.19 -11.53
C TYR A 850 -27.05 -3.26 -12.61
N GLY A 851 -28.17 -3.95 -12.31
CA GLY A 851 -29.31 -4.07 -13.22
C GLY A 851 -29.92 -2.72 -13.59
N ILE A 852 -30.15 -1.84 -12.60
CA ILE A 852 -30.73 -0.51 -12.81
C ILE A 852 -29.83 0.36 -13.69
N ILE A 853 -28.53 0.45 -13.37
CA ILE A 853 -27.57 1.26 -14.16
C ILE A 853 -27.52 0.76 -15.62
N ARG A 854 -27.47 -0.57 -15.82
CA ARG A 854 -27.52 -1.18 -17.15
C ARG A 854 -28.81 -0.84 -17.90
N ASP A 855 -29.96 -0.96 -17.24
CA ASP A 855 -31.26 -0.84 -17.89
C ASP A 855 -31.67 0.63 -18.15
N ASN A 856 -31.20 1.57 -17.33
CA ASN A 856 -31.23 3.01 -17.61
C ASN A 856 -30.51 3.34 -18.93
N ILE A 857 -29.29 2.82 -19.09
CA ILE A 857 -28.49 3.09 -20.30
C ILE A 857 -29.07 2.35 -21.52
N LYS A 858 -29.61 1.14 -21.35
CA LYS A 858 -30.41 0.49 -22.41
C LYS A 858 -31.62 1.35 -22.82
N LYS A 859 -32.38 1.90 -21.87
CA LYS A 859 -33.56 2.78 -22.08
C LYS A 859 -33.20 4.03 -22.88
N GLU A 860 -32.10 4.71 -22.53
CA GLU A 860 -31.58 5.86 -23.29
C GLU A 860 -31.16 5.46 -24.71
N LEU A 861 -30.25 4.49 -24.82
CA LEU A 861 -29.65 4.07 -26.09
C LEU A 861 -30.68 3.48 -27.07
N SER A 862 -31.73 2.82 -26.59
CA SER A 862 -32.82 2.28 -27.41
C SER A 862 -33.43 3.34 -28.34
N SER A 863 -33.60 4.57 -27.85
CA SER A 863 -34.12 5.70 -28.63
C SER A 863 -33.16 6.14 -29.75
N LEU A 864 -31.85 6.18 -29.46
CA LEU A 864 -30.81 6.60 -30.38
C LEU A 864 -30.51 5.53 -31.44
N ILE A 865 -30.41 4.26 -31.03
CA ILE A 865 -30.23 3.11 -31.92
C ILE A 865 -31.39 3.04 -32.93
N SER A 866 -32.63 3.22 -32.47
CA SER A 866 -33.83 3.27 -33.31
C SER A 866 -33.80 4.38 -34.39
N LEU A 867 -33.04 5.45 -34.16
CA LEU A 867 -32.81 6.53 -35.13
C LEU A 867 -31.63 6.20 -36.06
N CYS A 868 -30.54 5.63 -35.55
CA CYS A 868 -29.41 5.14 -36.37
C CYS A 868 -29.89 4.14 -37.45
N ILE A 869 -30.84 3.28 -37.12
CA ILE A 869 -31.46 2.28 -38.01
C ILE A 869 -32.22 2.91 -39.20
N GLN A 870 -32.54 4.21 -39.13
CA GLN A 870 -33.45 4.90 -40.08
C GLN A 870 -32.84 6.14 -40.77
N ALA A 871 -31.63 6.55 -40.38
CA ALA A 871 -30.99 7.80 -40.81
C ALA A 871 -30.85 8.01 -42.34
N PRO A 872 -30.57 6.99 -43.19
CA PRO A 872 -30.45 7.21 -44.64
C PRO A 872 -31.74 7.71 -45.30
N ARG A 873 -32.91 7.43 -44.70
CA ARG A 873 -34.21 7.88 -45.22
C ARG A 873 -34.50 9.35 -44.89
N THR A 874 -34.10 9.83 -43.71
CA THR A 874 -34.33 11.24 -43.33
C THR A 874 -33.48 12.20 -44.17
N MET A 875 -32.25 11.82 -44.55
CA MET A 875 -31.42 12.59 -45.48
C MET A 875 -32.07 12.72 -46.87
N LYS A 876 -32.51 11.61 -47.48
CA LYS A 876 -33.20 11.64 -48.80
C LYS A 876 -34.52 12.43 -48.74
N ALA A 877 -35.26 12.39 -47.63
CA ALA A 877 -36.46 13.22 -47.44
C ALA A 877 -36.12 14.72 -47.22
N SER A 878 -35.02 15.04 -46.52
CA SER A 878 -34.60 16.41 -46.26
C SER A 878 -34.09 17.12 -47.51
N MET A 879 -33.48 16.43 -48.48
CA MET A 879 -32.97 17.07 -49.71
C MET A 879 -34.07 17.51 -50.69
N LEU A 880 -35.31 17.02 -50.53
CA LEU A 880 -36.46 17.42 -51.35
C LEU A 880 -37.19 18.66 -50.83
N ARG A 881 -36.67 19.33 -49.78
CA ARG A 881 -37.10 20.64 -49.30
C ARG A 881 -35.86 21.50 -49.04
N ILE A 882 -35.99 22.82 -49.24
CA ILE A 882 -34.87 23.79 -49.17
C ILE A 882 -33.90 23.67 -50.37
N SER A 883 -34.31 24.26 -51.49
CA SER A 883 -33.33 24.92 -52.35
C SER A 883 -33.00 26.28 -51.72
N GLY A 884 -31.73 26.52 -51.40
CA GLY A 884 -31.22 27.85 -51.04
C GLY A 884 -30.47 27.95 -49.71
N ARG A 885 -29.34 28.66 -49.78
CA ARG A 885 -28.43 29.13 -48.71
C ARG A 885 -27.56 28.07 -48.01
N SER A 886 -26.26 28.39 -48.04
CA SER A 886 -25.21 27.80 -47.23
C SER A 886 -25.31 28.22 -45.76
N SER A 887 -25.31 27.24 -44.84
CA SER A 887 -24.73 27.39 -43.51
C SER A 887 -24.32 26.01 -43.01
N GLY A 888 -23.12 25.90 -42.45
CA GLY A 888 -22.61 24.64 -41.92
C GLY A 888 -22.58 24.65 -40.39
N GLN A 889 -23.56 24.03 -39.74
CA GLN A 889 -23.43 23.52 -38.37
C GLN A 889 -24.56 22.53 -38.00
N THR A 890 -24.17 21.45 -37.32
CA THR A 890 -25.01 20.59 -36.46
C THR A 890 -26.40 20.16 -36.98
N GLN A 891 -26.43 19.16 -37.87
CA GLN A 891 -27.38 18.06 -37.71
C GLN A 891 -26.69 16.99 -36.85
N SER A 892 -27.32 16.55 -35.75
CA SER A 892 -26.61 15.69 -34.77
C SER A 892 -26.41 14.28 -35.31
N ASN A 893 -25.16 13.81 -35.42
CA ASN A 893 -24.88 12.41 -35.70
C ASN A 893 -25.39 11.55 -34.52
N HIS A 894 -26.30 10.62 -34.77
CA HIS A 894 -26.89 9.81 -33.71
C HIS A 894 -25.85 8.91 -33.00
N TRP A 895 -24.78 8.52 -33.70
CA TRP A 895 -23.65 7.78 -33.13
C TRP A 895 -22.83 8.60 -32.13
N GLN A 896 -22.65 9.91 -32.36
CA GLN A 896 -21.98 10.79 -31.40
C GLN A 896 -22.75 10.85 -30.08
N LYS A 897 -24.08 10.91 -30.11
CA LYS A 897 -24.91 10.85 -28.89
C LYS A 897 -24.85 9.51 -28.17
N ILE A 898 -24.73 8.41 -28.90
CA ILE A 898 -24.48 7.08 -28.29
C ILE A 898 -23.14 7.09 -27.55
N ILE A 899 -22.10 7.66 -28.16
CA ILE A 899 -20.76 7.79 -27.56
C ILE A 899 -20.75 8.75 -26.38
N GLU A 900 -21.45 9.89 -26.46
CA GLU A 900 -21.63 10.85 -25.36
C GLU A 900 -22.24 10.17 -24.13
N ASN A 901 -23.30 9.36 -24.28
CA ASN A 901 -23.89 8.62 -23.16
C ASN A 901 -22.96 7.51 -22.61
N LEU A 902 -22.17 6.86 -23.47
CA LEU A 902 -21.15 5.87 -23.05
C LEU A 902 -19.99 6.54 -22.28
N ASP A 903 -19.54 7.72 -22.70
CA ASP A 903 -18.52 8.53 -22.00
C ASP A 903 -19.04 9.05 -20.67
N ILE A 904 -20.30 9.51 -20.59
CA ILE A 904 -20.96 9.93 -19.34
C ILE A 904 -21.01 8.76 -18.36
N LEU A 905 -21.45 7.57 -18.80
CA LEU A 905 -21.46 6.38 -17.95
C LEU A 905 -20.06 5.96 -17.51
N LEU A 906 -19.09 5.95 -18.43
CA LEU A 906 -17.71 5.58 -18.12
C LEU A 906 -17.13 6.50 -17.05
N LYS A 907 -17.38 7.82 -17.18
CA LYS A 907 -16.96 8.81 -16.20
C LYS A 907 -17.64 8.61 -14.85
N ILE A 908 -18.96 8.39 -14.80
CA ILE A 908 -19.68 8.12 -13.55
C ILE A 908 -19.13 6.89 -12.82
N LEU A 909 -18.84 5.80 -13.56
CA LEU A 909 -18.27 4.57 -12.99
C LEU A 909 -16.82 4.76 -12.52
N GLN A 910 -16.03 5.61 -13.19
CA GLN A 910 -14.65 5.93 -12.82
C GLN A 910 -14.56 6.90 -11.63
N ASP A 911 -15.34 7.98 -11.63
CA ASP A 911 -15.40 8.96 -10.54
C ASP A 911 -15.91 8.33 -9.23
N ASN A 912 -16.72 7.26 -9.33
CA ASN A 912 -17.17 6.44 -8.19
C ASN A 912 -16.32 5.18 -7.92
N HIS A 913 -15.18 5.03 -8.60
CA HIS A 913 -14.25 3.91 -8.40
C HIS A 913 -14.93 2.52 -8.42
N VAL A 914 -15.94 2.33 -9.26
CA VAL A 914 -16.68 1.06 -9.36
C VAL A 914 -15.69 -0.03 -9.81
N PRO A 915 -15.64 -1.22 -9.17
CA PRO A 915 -14.69 -2.27 -9.50
C PRO A 915 -14.65 -2.56 -11.01
N PRO A 916 -13.47 -2.52 -11.69
CA PRO A 916 -13.40 -2.52 -13.15
C PRO A 916 -14.09 -3.72 -13.80
N VAL A 917 -14.07 -4.90 -13.16
CA VAL A 917 -14.79 -6.09 -13.62
C VAL A 917 -16.30 -5.89 -13.68
N LEU A 918 -16.91 -5.11 -12.77
CA LEU A 918 -18.34 -4.78 -12.86
C LEU A 918 -18.60 -3.79 -14.00
N ALA A 919 -17.78 -2.74 -14.14
CA ALA A 919 -17.91 -1.78 -15.23
C ALA A 919 -17.73 -2.44 -16.61
N GLN A 920 -16.72 -3.30 -16.77
CA GLN A 920 -16.49 -4.12 -17.96
C GLN A 920 -17.71 -4.96 -18.33
N LYS A 921 -18.39 -5.53 -17.34
CA LYS A 921 -19.61 -6.34 -17.54
C LYS A 921 -20.81 -5.48 -17.94
N ILE A 922 -20.97 -4.28 -17.37
CA ILE A 922 -21.97 -3.29 -17.81
C ILE A 922 -21.76 -2.96 -19.30
N PHE A 923 -20.55 -2.57 -19.70
CA PHE A 923 -20.26 -2.24 -21.10
C PHE A 923 -20.39 -3.44 -22.04
N THR A 924 -20.00 -4.64 -21.61
CA THR A 924 -20.22 -5.88 -22.38
C THR A 924 -21.71 -6.07 -22.68
N GLN A 925 -22.61 -5.95 -21.69
CA GLN A 925 -24.04 -6.08 -21.94
C GLN A 925 -24.65 -4.92 -22.76
N ILE A 926 -24.14 -3.69 -22.63
CA ILE A 926 -24.57 -2.58 -23.48
C ILE A 926 -24.18 -2.83 -24.94
N PHE A 927 -22.97 -3.33 -25.20
CA PHE A 927 -22.50 -3.63 -26.55
C PHE A 927 -23.24 -4.84 -27.15
N SER A 928 -23.53 -5.86 -26.34
CA SER A 928 -24.41 -6.97 -26.73
C SER A 928 -25.83 -6.49 -27.07
N TYR A 929 -26.39 -5.55 -26.30
CA TYR A 929 -27.67 -4.91 -26.60
C TYR A 929 -27.66 -4.12 -27.91
N ILE A 930 -26.61 -3.32 -28.16
CA ILE A 930 -26.40 -2.61 -29.42
C ILE A 930 -26.36 -3.59 -30.61
N ASN A 931 -25.64 -4.71 -30.46
CA ASN A 931 -25.59 -5.78 -31.46
C ASN A 931 -26.98 -6.36 -31.75
N VAL A 932 -27.71 -6.79 -30.72
CA VAL A 932 -29.05 -7.37 -30.81
C VAL A 932 -30.03 -6.40 -31.50
N GLN A 933 -30.10 -5.15 -31.05
CA GLN A 933 -31.05 -4.16 -31.57
C GLN A 933 -30.78 -3.82 -33.05
N LEU A 934 -29.52 -3.58 -33.43
CA LEU A 934 -29.16 -3.28 -34.82
C LEU A 934 -29.38 -4.49 -35.74
N PHE A 935 -28.95 -5.68 -35.31
CA PHE A 935 -28.98 -6.89 -36.13
C PHE A 935 -30.40 -7.43 -36.33
N ASN A 936 -31.21 -7.49 -35.27
CA ASN A 936 -32.61 -7.91 -35.40
C ASN A 936 -33.40 -6.92 -36.27
N SER A 937 -33.14 -5.61 -36.13
CA SER A 937 -33.76 -4.59 -37.00
C SER A 937 -33.38 -4.76 -38.47
N LEU A 938 -32.13 -5.12 -38.75
CA LEU A 938 -31.63 -5.40 -40.10
C LEU A 938 -32.32 -6.65 -40.71
N LEU A 939 -32.58 -7.70 -39.93
CA LEU A 939 -33.26 -8.94 -40.37
C LEU A 939 -34.80 -8.85 -40.46
N LEU A 940 -35.40 -7.88 -39.78
CA LEU A 940 -36.85 -7.66 -39.74
C LEU A 940 -37.32 -6.57 -40.73
N ARG A 941 -36.44 -5.64 -41.13
CA ARG A 941 -36.80 -4.47 -41.94
C ARG A 941 -36.01 -4.45 -43.24
N ARG A 942 -36.68 -4.73 -44.37
CA ARG A 942 -36.07 -4.71 -45.70
C ARG A 942 -35.38 -3.38 -46.02
N GLU A 943 -35.91 -2.26 -45.53
CA GLU A 943 -35.28 -0.95 -45.74
C GLU A 943 -33.91 -0.78 -45.08
N CYS A 944 -33.58 -1.57 -44.07
CA CYS A 944 -32.31 -1.53 -43.35
C CYS A 944 -31.23 -2.40 -44.03
N CYS A 945 -31.63 -3.37 -44.87
CA CYS A 945 -30.75 -4.13 -45.75
C CYS A 945 -30.42 -3.35 -47.05
N SER A 946 -29.84 -2.15 -46.94
CA SER A 946 -29.38 -1.37 -48.11
C SER A 946 -27.88 -1.09 -48.09
N PHE A 947 -27.31 -0.73 -49.26
CA PHE A 947 -25.90 -0.32 -49.34
C PHE A 947 -25.64 0.94 -48.50
N SER A 948 -26.47 1.99 -48.62
CA SER A 948 -26.25 3.24 -47.87
C SER A 948 -26.49 3.07 -46.35
N ASN A 949 -27.41 2.21 -45.94
CA ASN A 949 -27.60 1.89 -44.53
C ASN A 949 -26.42 1.06 -43.98
N GLY A 950 -25.90 0.12 -44.77
CA GLY A 950 -24.66 -0.57 -44.44
C GLY A 950 -23.48 0.40 -44.29
N GLU A 951 -23.30 1.32 -45.23
CA GLU A 951 -22.24 2.34 -45.19
C GLU A 951 -22.35 3.24 -43.95
N TYR A 952 -23.56 3.72 -43.62
CA TYR A 952 -23.82 4.54 -42.43
C TYR A 952 -23.58 3.79 -41.11
N VAL A 953 -24.10 2.57 -40.97
CA VAL A 953 -23.88 1.76 -39.75
C VAL A 953 -22.41 1.36 -39.63
N LYS A 954 -21.73 1.05 -40.74
CA LYS A 954 -20.28 0.71 -40.72
C LYS A 954 -19.43 1.87 -40.21
N ALA A 955 -19.75 3.11 -40.56
CA ALA A 955 -19.06 4.29 -40.05
C ALA A 955 -19.28 4.45 -38.54
N GLY A 956 -20.52 4.36 -38.06
CA GLY A 956 -20.83 4.45 -36.62
C GLY A 956 -20.22 3.33 -35.78
N LEU A 957 -20.16 2.11 -36.33
CA LEU A 957 -19.45 0.99 -35.69
C LEU A 957 -17.93 1.25 -35.59
N ALA A 958 -17.32 1.96 -36.55
CA ALA A 958 -15.91 2.37 -36.45
C ALA A 958 -15.70 3.51 -35.43
N GLU A 959 -16.69 4.39 -35.21
CA GLU A 959 -16.66 5.36 -34.10
C GLU A 959 -16.69 4.62 -32.74
N LEU A 960 -17.49 3.55 -32.61
CA LEU A 960 -17.51 2.69 -31.42
C LEU A 960 -16.23 1.85 -31.23
N GLU A 961 -15.60 1.37 -32.30
CA GLU A 961 -14.28 0.71 -32.25
C GLU A 961 -13.21 1.66 -31.70
N LEU A 962 -13.20 2.90 -32.20
CA LEU A 962 -12.31 3.96 -31.72
C LEU A 962 -12.62 4.36 -30.26
N TRP A 963 -13.87 4.31 -29.83
CA TRP A 963 -14.24 4.52 -28.43
C TRP A 963 -13.70 3.39 -27.53
N CYS A 964 -13.88 2.11 -27.92
CA CYS A 964 -13.34 0.96 -27.18
C CYS A 964 -11.81 0.98 -27.05
N ALA A 965 -11.12 1.56 -28.03
CA ALA A 965 -9.66 1.72 -28.01
C ALA A 965 -9.17 2.93 -27.17
N LYS A 966 -10.06 3.90 -26.87
CA LYS A 966 -9.77 5.07 -26.02
C LYS A 966 -10.14 4.82 -24.56
N ALA A 967 -11.30 4.21 -24.33
CA ALA A 967 -11.70 3.72 -23.02
C ALA A 967 -10.64 2.74 -22.52
N THR A 968 -10.04 3.04 -21.37
CA THR A 968 -8.91 2.29 -20.81
C THR A 968 -9.16 0.77 -20.83
N SER A 969 -8.16 0.00 -21.25
CA SER A 969 -8.26 -1.45 -21.55
C SER A 969 -8.93 -2.30 -20.44
N GLU A 970 -8.84 -1.84 -19.20
CA GLU A 970 -9.42 -2.44 -18.00
C GLU A 970 -10.97 -2.34 -17.91
N TYR A 971 -11.60 -1.38 -18.60
CA TYR A 971 -13.02 -1.03 -18.44
C TYR A 971 -13.92 -1.39 -19.65
N ALA A 972 -13.40 -1.47 -20.87
CA ALA A 972 -14.27 -1.61 -22.06
C ALA A 972 -13.71 -2.45 -23.22
N ALA A 973 -12.43 -2.87 -23.21
CA ALA A 973 -11.80 -3.47 -24.39
C ALA A 973 -12.46 -4.76 -24.90
N SER A 974 -13.04 -5.58 -24.01
CA SER A 974 -13.76 -6.80 -24.39
C SER A 974 -15.12 -6.54 -25.04
N SER A 975 -15.74 -5.38 -24.81
CA SER A 975 -17.10 -5.08 -25.26
C SER A 975 -17.22 -5.06 -26.79
N TRP A 976 -16.12 -4.79 -27.50
CA TRP A 976 -16.08 -4.77 -28.97
C TRP A 976 -16.33 -6.14 -29.62
N ASP A 977 -16.11 -7.23 -28.89
CA ASP A 977 -16.38 -8.59 -29.35
C ASP A 977 -17.88 -8.95 -29.35
N GLU A 978 -18.71 -8.25 -28.59
CA GLU A 978 -20.16 -8.50 -28.56
C GLU A 978 -20.85 -8.04 -29.86
N ILE A 979 -20.24 -7.10 -30.59
CA ILE A 979 -20.81 -6.47 -31.80
C ILE A 979 -20.49 -7.28 -33.09
N ARG A 980 -19.99 -8.51 -32.95
CA ARG A 980 -19.55 -9.37 -34.07
C ARG A 980 -20.64 -9.65 -35.12
N HIS A 981 -21.91 -9.86 -34.75
CA HIS A 981 -22.98 -10.20 -35.70
C HIS A 981 -23.31 -9.03 -36.64
N ILE A 982 -23.60 -7.85 -36.08
CA ILE A 982 -23.87 -6.67 -36.91
C ILE A 982 -22.63 -6.24 -37.71
N ARG A 983 -21.41 -6.37 -37.15
CA ARG A 983 -20.15 -6.10 -37.88
C ARG A 983 -20.02 -6.94 -39.14
N GLN A 984 -20.28 -8.25 -39.08
CA GLN A 984 -20.22 -9.14 -40.25
C GLN A 984 -21.35 -8.81 -41.25
N ALA A 985 -22.59 -8.71 -40.80
CA ALA A 985 -23.75 -8.41 -41.66
C ALA A 985 -23.56 -7.08 -42.43
N VAL A 986 -23.14 -6.03 -41.74
CA VAL A 986 -22.89 -4.71 -42.33
C VAL A 986 -21.60 -4.68 -43.15
N GLY A 987 -20.58 -5.42 -42.74
CA GLY A 987 -19.37 -5.65 -43.53
C GLY A 987 -19.69 -6.20 -44.92
N PHE A 988 -20.55 -7.23 -44.96
CA PHE A 988 -21.06 -7.87 -46.18
C PHE A 988 -21.95 -6.95 -47.03
N LEU A 989 -22.89 -6.21 -46.42
CA LEU A 989 -23.78 -5.27 -47.13
C LEU A 989 -23.02 -4.24 -47.99
N VAL A 990 -21.81 -3.83 -47.58
CA VAL A 990 -20.99 -2.80 -48.25
C VAL A 990 -20.07 -3.37 -49.36
N ILE A 991 -20.07 -4.68 -49.62
CA ILE A 991 -19.27 -5.28 -50.71
C ILE A 991 -19.92 -4.99 -52.08
N PHE A 992 -19.15 -4.49 -53.05
CA PHE A 992 -19.67 -4.09 -54.37
C PHE A 992 -19.98 -5.24 -55.34
N GLN A 993 -19.27 -6.38 -55.26
CA GLN A 993 -19.38 -7.47 -56.25
C GLN A 993 -19.95 -8.77 -55.64
N LYS A 994 -21.01 -8.66 -54.83
CA LYS A 994 -21.64 -9.79 -54.12
C LYS A 994 -21.97 -10.99 -55.03
N PHE A 995 -22.41 -10.72 -56.26
CA PHE A 995 -22.75 -11.72 -57.27
C PHE A 995 -21.59 -12.64 -57.72
N ARG A 996 -20.34 -12.32 -57.34
CA ARG A 996 -19.14 -13.13 -57.64
C ARG A 996 -18.64 -13.98 -56.48
N ILE A 997 -19.21 -13.82 -55.29
CA ILE A 997 -18.76 -14.49 -54.07
C ILE A 997 -19.50 -15.83 -53.96
N SER A 998 -18.76 -16.91 -53.73
CA SER A 998 -19.30 -18.25 -53.50
C SER A 998 -19.95 -18.38 -52.11
N TYR A 999 -20.72 -19.45 -51.93
CA TYR A 999 -21.30 -19.78 -50.61
C TYR A 999 -20.21 -19.99 -49.54
N ASP A 1000 -19.14 -20.70 -49.89
CA ASP A 1000 -18.09 -21.06 -48.94
C ASP A 1000 -17.27 -19.84 -48.49
N GLU A 1001 -16.94 -18.90 -49.38
CA GLU A 1001 -16.30 -17.62 -49.03
C GLU A 1001 -17.21 -16.76 -48.12
N ILE A 1002 -18.54 -16.78 -48.34
CA ILE A 1002 -19.48 -16.05 -47.48
C ILE A 1002 -19.49 -16.64 -46.06
N VAL A 1003 -19.55 -17.96 -45.93
CA VAL A 1003 -19.66 -18.62 -44.63
C VAL A 1003 -18.32 -18.65 -43.88
N HIS A 1004 -17.20 -18.94 -44.54
CA HIS A 1004 -15.93 -19.14 -43.84
C HIS A 1004 -15.12 -17.84 -43.66
N ASP A 1005 -15.05 -16.99 -44.70
CA ASP A 1005 -14.15 -15.82 -44.70
C ASP A 1005 -14.86 -14.50 -44.32
N LEU A 1006 -16.12 -14.32 -44.71
CA LEU A 1006 -16.84 -13.04 -44.55
C LEU A 1006 -17.77 -13.00 -43.33
N CYS A 1007 -18.54 -14.06 -43.10
CA CYS A 1007 -19.62 -14.08 -42.10
C CYS A 1007 -19.69 -15.36 -41.22
N PRO A 1008 -18.57 -15.88 -40.65
CA PRO A 1008 -18.54 -17.15 -39.90
C PRO A 1008 -19.30 -17.18 -38.57
N ILE A 1009 -20.00 -16.12 -38.18
CA ILE A 1009 -20.84 -16.05 -36.98
C ILE A 1009 -22.34 -15.99 -37.35
N LEU A 1010 -22.68 -15.79 -38.63
CA LEU A 1010 -24.07 -15.69 -39.08
C LEU A 1010 -24.59 -17.06 -39.54
N SER A 1011 -25.77 -17.46 -39.06
CA SER A 1011 -26.40 -18.72 -39.49
C SER A 1011 -26.87 -18.65 -40.94
N VAL A 1012 -27.02 -19.81 -41.60
CA VAL A 1012 -27.50 -19.87 -43.00
C VAL A 1012 -28.87 -19.18 -43.16
N GLN A 1013 -29.75 -19.30 -42.17
CA GLN A 1013 -31.05 -18.64 -42.13
C GLN A 1013 -30.96 -17.11 -42.00
N GLN A 1014 -29.98 -16.60 -41.26
CA GLN A 1014 -29.70 -15.16 -41.16
C GLN A 1014 -29.09 -14.64 -42.47
N LEU A 1015 -28.09 -15.34 -43.02
CA LEU A 1015 -27.46 -15.00 -44.30
C LEU A 1015 -28.46 -14.97 -45.45
N TYR A 1016 -29.33 -15.97 -45.56
CA TYR A 1016 -30.39 -16.03 -46.57
C TYR A 1016 -31.36 -14.85 -46.45
N ARG A 1017 -31.75 -14.46 -45.21
CA ARG A 1017 -32.57 -13.25 -44.98
C ARG A 1017 -31.86 -11.97 -45.43
N ILE A 1018 -30.59 -11.78 -45.08
CA ILE A 1018 -29.81 -10.60 -45.52
C ILE A 1018 -29.73 -10.56 -47.05
N CYS A 1019 -29.36 -11.68 -47.68
CA CYS A 1019 -29.18 -11.77 -49.14
C CYS A 1019 -30.47 -11.56 -49.95
N THR A 1020 -31.62 -11.97 -49.40
CA THR A 1020 -32.94 -11.82 -50.05
C THR A 1020 -33.64 -10.49 -49.74
N GLN A 1021 -33.35 -9.84 -48.61
CA GLN A 1021 -33.83 -8.50 -48.30
C GLN A 1021 -32.98 -7.40 -48.94
N TYR A 1022 -31.70 -7.69 -49.26
CA TYR A 1022 -30.76 -6.73 -49.82
C TYR A 1022 -31.28 -5.99 -51.07
N TRP A 1023 -31.00 -4.70 -51.11
CA TRP A 1023 -31.10 -3.88 -52.33
C TRP A 1023 -30.04 -2.76 -52.30
N ASP A 1024 -29.53 -2.39 -53.47
CA ASP A 1024 -28.58 -1.28 -53.58
C ASP A 1024 -29.32 0.02 -53.95
N ASP A 1025 -29.30 0.98 -53.03
CA ASP A 1025 -29.97 2.27 -53.15
C ASP A 1025 -29.04 3.42 -53.60
N LYS A 1026 -27.82 3.09 -54.05
CA LYS A 1026 -26.74 4.03 -54.36
C LYS A 1026 -26.02 3.72 -55.68
N TYR A 1027 -25.73 2.44 -55.98
CA TYR A 1027 -25.01 1.99 -57.19
C TYR A 1027 -25.76 0.93 -58.01
N ASN A 1028 -26.95 0.49 -57.57
CA ASN A 1028 -27.80 -0.51 -58.23
C ASN A 1028 -27.09 -1.87 -58.49
N THR A 1029 -26.15 -2.26 -57.63
CA THR A 1029 -25.48 -3.57 -57.66
C THR A 1029 -26.44 -4.72 -57.31
N GLN A 1030 -26.15 -5.90 -57.85
CA GLN A 1030 -26.91 -7.12 -57.58
C GLN A 1030 -26.48 -7.77 -56.25
N SER A 1031 -27.37 -8.60 -55.68
CA SER A 1031 -27.07 -9.46 -54.54
C SER A 1031 -26.13 -10.61 -54.93
N VAL A 1032 -25.99 -11.62 -54.08
CA VAL A 1032 -25.31 -12.90 -54.41
C VAL A 1032 -25.98 -13.62 -55.59
N SER A 1033 -25.28 -14.58 -56.21
CA SER A 1033 -25.81 -15.33 -57.36
C SER A 1033 -27.05 -16.16 -56.99
N SER A 1034 -27.84 -16.53 -58.00
CA SER A 1034 -29.01 -17.41 -57.79
C SER A 1034 -28.61 -18.78 -57.22
N ASP A 1035 -27.42 -19.27 -57.58
CA ASP A 1035 -26.91 -20.59 -57.17
C ASP A 1035 -26.60 -20.61 -55.65
N VAL A 1036 -26.02 -19.52 -55.13
CA VAL A 1036 -25.81 -19.32 -53.69
C VAL A 1036 -27.14 -19.28 -52.93
N LEU A 1037 -28.16 -18.62 -53.49
CA LEU A 1037 -29.50 -18.58 -52.89
C LEU A 1037 -30.22 -19.94 -52.91
N SER A 1038 -30.01 -20.77 -53.93
CA SER A 1038 -30.52 -22.16 -53.91
C SER A 1038 -29.77 -23.02 -52.90
N ASN A 1039 -28.45 -22.92 -52.80
CA ASN A 1039 -27.66 -23.71 -51.85
C ASN A 1039 -28.04 -23.38 -50.40
N MET A 1040 -28.14 -22.09 -50.06
CA MET A 1040 -28.66 -21.65 -48.76
C MET A 1040 -30.05 -22.20 -48.45
N ARG A 1041 -30.95 -22.26 -49.46
CA ARG A 1041 -32.32 -22.77 -49.27
C ARG A 1041 -32.36 -24.26 -48.98
N VAL A 1042 -31.52 -25.07 -49.63
CA VAL A 1042 -31.44 -26.53 -49.39
C VAL A 1042 -30.96 -26.82 -47.98
N LEU A 1043 -29.85 -26.19 -47.56
CA LEU A 1043 -29.28 -26.38 -46.23
C LEU A 1043 -30.26 -25.95 -45.11
N MET A 1044 -31.00 -24.85 -45.32
CA MET A 1044 -32.05 -24.43 -44.38
C MET A 1044 -33.20 -25.45 -44.21
N THR A 1045 -33.50 -26.26 -45.22
CA THR A 1045 -34.48 -27.36 -45.07
C THR A 1045 -33.90 -28.57 -44.34
N GLU A 1046 -32.60 -28.82 -44.43
CA GLU A 1046 -31.93 -29.92 -43.73
C GLU A 1046 -31.78 -29.61 -42.23
N ASP A 1047 -31.31 -28.40 -41.88
CA ASP A 1047 -31.15 -27.91 -40.49
C ASP A 1047 -32.46 -27.83 -39.70
N SER A 1048 -33.60 -27.72 -40.40
CA SER A 1048 -34.93 -27.56 -39.78
C SER A 1048 -35.43 -28.78 -38.99
N ASN A 1049 -34.70 -29.89 -39.00
CA ASN A 1049 -34.98 -31.09 -38.21
C ASN A 1049 -34.39 -31.04 -36.79
N ASN A 1050 -33.51 -30.07 -36.47
CA ASN A 1050 -32.90 -29.92 -35.15
C ASN A 1050 -33.71 -28.95 -34.27
N ALA A 1051 -34.14 -29.40 -33.08
CA ALA A 1051 -35.08 -28.65 -32.24
C ALA A 1051 -34.53 -27.32 -31.66
N GLU A 1052 -33.20 -27.15 -31.61
CA GLU A 1052 -32.56 -25.96 -31.02
C GLU A 1052 -32.39 -24.78 -32.01
N SER A 1053 -32.57 -24.98 -33.32
CA SER A 1053 -32.19 -24.00 -34.36
C SER A 1053 -33.32 -23.05 -34.81
N SER A 1054 -34.46 -23.02 -34.12
CA SER A 1054 -35.70 -22.40 -34.63
C SER A 1054 -35.75 -20.85 -34.62
N SER A 1055 -34.86 -20.17 -33.89
CA SER A 1055 -34.80 -18.69 -33.87
C SER A 1055 -33.67 -18.14 -34.75
N PHE A 1056 -34.02 -17.28 -35.70
CA PHE A 1056 -33.06 -16.52 -36.51
C PHE A 1056 -32.70 -15.15 -35.91
N LEU A 1057 -33.40 -14.72 -34.85
CA LEU A 1057 -33.13 -13.47 -34.14
C LEU A 1057 -32.18 -13.72 -32.97
N LEU A 1058 -31.45 -12.69 -32.57
CA LEU A 1058 -30.63 -12.73 -31.36
C LEU A 1058 -31.46 -12.31 -30.14
N ASP A 1059 -31.30 -13.03 -29.03
CA ASP A 1059 -31.97 -12.72 -27.77
C ASP A 1059 -31.15 -11.74 -26.91
N ASP A 1060 -31.84 -10.79 -26.26
CA ASP A 1060 -31.21 -9.86 -25.30
C ASP A 1060 -31.03 -10.55 -23.94
N ASN A 1061 -29.91 -11.25 -23.79
CA ASN A 1061 -29.49 -11.95 -22.57
C ASN A 1061 -29.33 -10.98 -21.38
N SER A 1062 -30.46 -10.70 -20.73
CA SER A 1062 -30.59 -9.80 -19.57
C SER A 1062 -30.21 -10.47 -18.23
N SER A 1063 -29.69 -11.69 -18.28
CA SER A 1063 -29.07 -12.39 -17.15
C SER A 1063 -27.87 -11.60 -16.60
N ILE A 1064 -27.49 -11.87 -15.35
CA ILE A 1064 -26.36 -11.19 -14.71
C ILE A 1064 -25.07 -11.90 -15.13
N PRO A 1065 -24.10 -11.21 -15.78
CA PRO A 1065 -22.99 -11.85 -16.48
C PRO A 1065 -21.74 -12.06 -15.61
N PHE A 1066 -21.84 -11.86 -14.29
CA PHE A 1066 -20.76 -12.03 -13.33
C PHE A 1066 -21.23 -12.84 -12.12
N SER A 1067 -20.28 -13.49 -11.46
CA SER A 1067 -20.46 -14.20 -10.20
C SER A 1067 -19.89 -13.38 -9.02
N VAL A 1068 -20.26 -13.77 -7.80
CA VAL A 1068 -19.63 -13.24 -6.57
C VAL A 1068 -18.13 -13.60 -6.51
N GLU A 1069 -17.70 -14.66 -7.20
CA GLU A 1069 -16.28 -15.03 -7.30
C GLU A 1069 -15.50 -14.07 -8.19
N ASP A 1070 -16.09 -13.54 -9.27
CA ASP A 1070 -15.45 -12.55 -10.14
C ASP A 1070 -15.12 -11.25 -9.36
N ILE A 1071 -16.07 -10.75 -8.57
CA ILE A 1071 -15.85 -9.62 -7.64
C ILE A 1071 -14.73 -9.95 -6.63
N THR A 1072 -14.72 -11.19 -6.13
CA THR A 1072 -13.74 -11.66 -5.13
C THR A 1072 -12.31 -11.78 -5.67
N ASN A 1073 -12.18 -12.06 -6.96
CA ASN A 1073 -10.92 -12.19 -7.67
C ASN A 1073 -10.40 -10.84 -8.21
N ALA A 1074 -11.28 -9.87 -8.47
CA ALA A 1074 -10.93 -8.54 -8.96
C ALA A 1074 -10.22 -7.67 -7.91
N ILE A 1075 -10.60 -7.76 -6.65
CA ILE A 1075 -10.14 -6.88 -5.56
C ILE A 1075 -9.08 -7.59 -4.71
N GLN A 1076 -8.04 -6.88 -4.26
CA GLN A 1076 -6.93 -7.44 -3.48
C GLN A 1076 -6.96 -6.98 -2.00
N GLU A 1077 -6.55 -7.88 -1.09
CA GLU A 1077 -6.55 -7.64 0.37
C GLU A 1077 -5.56 -6.56 0.82
N LYS A 1078 -4.47 -6.35 0.06
CA LYS A 1078 -3.45 -5.36 0.38
C LYS A 1078 -3.86 -3.93 0.06
N ASP A 1079 -4.99 -3.72 -0.62
CA ASP A 1079 -5.40 -2.39 -1.05
C ASP A 1079 -6.26 -1.65 0.00
N PHE A 1080 -6.51 -2.26 1.17
CA PHE A 1080 -7.34 -1.70 2.24
C PHE A 1080 -6.56 -1.45 3.54
N SER A 1081 -5.22 -1.54 3.54
CA SER A 1081 -4.40 -1.30 4.73
C SER A 1081 -4.39 0.16 5.18
N ASP A 1082 -4.48 1.10 4.23
CA ASP A 1082 -4.20 2.52 4.44
C ASP A 1082 -5.47 3.40 4.33
N VAL A 1083 -6.63 2.78 4.14
CA VAL A 1083 -7.94 3.44 4.03
C VAL A 1083 -8.34 4.05 5.37
N LYS A 1084 -8.51 5.37 5.41
CA LYS A 1084 -8.99 6.07 6.60
C LYS A 1084 -10.50 5.84 6.80
N PRO A 1085 -10.96 5.69 8.06
CA PRO A 1085 -12.38 5.66 8.39
C PRO A 1085 -13.01 7.06 8.30
N ALA A 1086 -14.34 7.13 8.35
CA ALA A 1086 -15.09 8.39 8.36
C ALA A 1086 -14.70 9.31 9.54
N GLU A 1087 -14.21 10.52 9.25
CA GLU A 1087 -13.69 11.46 10.25
C GLU A 1087 -14.78 11.92 11.24
N GLU A 1088 -16.04 12.08 10.79
CA GLU A 1088 -17.19 12.43 11.66
C GLU A 1088 -17.42 11.43 12.80
N LEU A 1089 -17.11 10.14 12.60
CA LEU A 1089 -17.23 9.14 13.67
C LEU A 1089 -16.07 9.21 14.66
N LEU A 1090 -14.89 9.66 14.24
CA LEU A 1090 -13.71 9.74 15.12
C LEU A 1090 -13.87 10.77 16.25
N GLU A 1091 -14.75 11.76 16.08
CA GLU A 1091 -15.14 12.70 17.14
C GLU A 1091 -15.93 12.02 18.27
N ASN A 1092 -16.60 10.91 17.99
CA ASN A 1092 -17.35 10.14 18.98
C ASN A 1092 -16.43 9.12 19.69
N PRO A 1093 -16.25 9.19 21.02
CA PRO A 1093 -15.35 8.30 21.76
C PRO A 1093 -15.72 6.81 21.66
N ALA A 1094 -16.95 6.46 21.24
CA ALA A 1094 -17.34 5.08 20.98
C ALA A 1094 -16.68 4.46 19.73
N PHE A 1095 -16.07 5.27 18.86
CA PHE A 1095 -15.52 4.88 17.55
C PHE A 1095 -14.01 5.06 17.40
N GLN A 1096 -13.29 5.41 18.47
CA GLN A 1096 -11.82 5.59 18.42
C GLN A 1096 -11.08 4.33 17.92
N PHE A 1097 -11.65 3.14 18.12
CA PHE A 1097 -11.18 1.86 17.58
C PHE A 1097 -11.04 1.81 16.04
N LEU A 1098 -11.61 2.78 15.32
CA LEU A 1098 -11.46 2.87 13.86
C LEU A 1098 -10.05 3.34 13.44
N GLN A 1099 -9.28 3.96 14.35
CA GLN A 1099 -7.89 4.37 14.11
C GLN A 1099 -6.88 3.20 14.22
N ASP A 1100 -7.25 2.12 14.93
CA ASP A 1100 -6.46 0.89 15.12
C ASP A 1100 -6.70 -0.15 13.98
#